data_AF-A0AAN6GRA9-F1
#
_entry.id   AF-A0AAN6GRA9-F1
#
_cell.length_a   1.000
_cell.length_b   1.000
_cell.length_c   1.000
_cell.angle_alpha   90.00
_cell.angle_beta   90.00
_cell.angle_gamma   90.00
#
_symmetry.space_group_name_H-M   'P 1'
#
loop_
_entity.id
_entity.type
_entity.pdbx_description
1 polymer ?
#
loop_
_entity_poly.entity_id
_entity_poly.type
_entity_poly.pdbx_seq_one_letter_code
_entity_poly.pdbx_strand_id
1 'polypeptide(L)'
;YRYPSDAKELSLEVADACTSASHFFLNRPMIALLESLGIPAKAFCDLQKAAISSLRDVLTSPLDAAQALRQYGLGQGTKLGQILKGLNGPPMGQDNLNAMRRIPFLRHCVVAAVTHGLRAIKYHCRIPIPDSCILMGIMDETETLKEGQIYVCLRSPRGLSKVLKGKCLIARSPTMHPGDVQIAHAIGEVDEEHPLRALHNCIVFSSEGSRPLQTMLAGGDLDGDLYHVSQYVPIMPAKTHPSGAYPVVQPHVLRRDVEISDVVDFFLDYIELGKIATMHLVQADRSDDGVLDQVCLELAELHSTAVDMAKTGIKPNLNQLSKFIDIGTKPDFMQKEFRIEPDDPDFSLTPSEVKKRSRRMRYWREREGYYRSEKALGQLFRQIDISADIAKWQSRLRLKSDEMSVNEWADPIKRALSRYLKVGQVNLWTTTIGSDHLDLLKEYYVELDSIARDFAPEGRSEYLTEEEIFVGVVIGRGPYMQHNRTFDVMNSLRSCCQTLIRRVLEVLVVIDGRAETTDDEKEFEILWSSKKPAVQGDEDETVLETGGATTDGNEETGPTSQDGAWNDILASEDESAADFSEEVPPMERFKRLAAFFVSAVNYQAEHPDRRSAPWIVMPEILRTMEELFEGAEDHAWK
;
A
#
# COMPACT_ATOMS: atom_id res chain seq x y z
N TYR A 1 -2.24 26.86 7.15
CA TYR A 1 -1.32 27.04 6.01
C TYR A 1 -2.11 26.98 4.72
N ARG A 2 -2.50 28.12 4.16
CA ARG A 2 -2.83 28.22 2.72
C ARG A 2 -1.51 28.56 2.04
N TYR A 3 -1.12 27.80 1.02
CA TYR A 3 -0.12 28.29 0.08
C TYR A 3 -0.66 29.60 -0.50
N PRO A 4 0.03 30.73 -0.36
CA PRO A 4 -0.29 31.89 -1.18
C PRO A 4 0.12 31.50 -2.61
N SER A 5 -0.84 31.03 -3.41
CA SER A 5 -0.61 30.96 -4.84
C SER A 5 -0.71 32.40 -5.36
N ASP A 6 0.44 33.01 -5.60
CA ASP A 6 0.58 34.20 -6.46
C ASP A 6 0.28 33.86 -7.94
N ALA A 7 -0.51 32.82 -8.20
CA ALA A 7 -0.85 32.36 -9.53
C ALA A 7 -1.91 33.29 -10.13
N LYS A 8 -1.44 34.24 -10.94
CA LYS A 8 -2.26 34.95 -11.94
C LYS A 8 -2.76 34.04 -13.07
N GLU A 9 -2.52 32.72 -12.98
CA GLU A 9 -2.88 31.72 -13.99
C GLU A 9 -3.81 30.65 -13.38
N LEU A 10 -4.90 30.33 -14.10
CA LEU A 10 -5.81 29.24 -13.75
C LEU A 10 -5.12 27.90 -14.03
N SER A 11 -4.56 27.26 -13.01
CA SER A 11 -4.00 25.90 -13.10
C SER A 11 -5.02 24.83 -12.69
N LEU A 12 -5.03 23.69 -13.39
CA LEU A 12 -5.76 22.48 -13.00
C LEU A 12 -4.79 21.51 -12.32
N GLU A 13 -5.00 21.24 -11.04
CA GLU A 13 -4.22 20.28 -10.26
C GLU A 13 -5.01 18.97 -10.11
N VAL A 14 -4.47 17.87 -10.63
CA VAL A 14 -5.12 16.55 -10.60
C VAL A 14 -4.54 15.72 -9.45
N ALA A 15 -5.34 15.43 -8.43
CA ALA A 15 -4.93 14.62 -7.28
C ALA A 15 -4.95 13.11 -7.57
N ASP A 16 -5.95 12.63 -8.31
CA ASP A 16 -6.08 11.22 -8.71
C ASP A 16 -6.94 11.10 -9.99
N ALA A 17 -6.92 9.92 -10.62
CA ALA A 17 -7.70 9.62 -11.81
C ALA A 17 -8.21 8.16 -11.80
N CYS A 18 -9.40 7.95 -12.38
CA CYS A 18 -10.07 6.64 -12.49
C CYS A 18 -9.37 5.68 -13.49
N THR A 19 -8.08 5.42 -13.31
CA THR A 19 -7.27 4.63 -14.24
C THR A 19 -7.56 3.12 -14.14
N SER A 20 -7.86 2.63 -12.93
CA SER A 20 -8.17 1.22 -12.71
C SER A 20 -9.05 0.99 -11.48
N ALA A 21 -9.85 -0.07 -11.52
CA ALA A 21 -10.64 -0.49 -10.37
C ALA A 21 -9.76 -1.15 -9.30
N SER A 22 -9.88 -0.69 -8.06
CA SER A 22 -9.23 -1.33 -6.91
C SER A 22 -10.02 -2.56 -6.45
N HIS A 23 -9.35 -3.50 -5.76
CA HIS A 23 -10.01 -4.72 -5.28
C HIS A 23 -10.77 -4.45 -3.97
N PHE A 24 -12.00 -4.97 -3.87
CA PHE A 24 -12.77 -4.91 -2.63
C PHE A 24 -12.39 -6.08 -1.71
N PHE A 25 -11.89 -5.74 -0.53
CA PHE A 25 -11.62 -6.66 0.57
C PHE A 25 -12.63 -6.47 1.69
N LEU A 26 -13.03 -7.58 2.32
CA LEU A 26 -13.62 -7.52 3.64
C LEU A 26 -12.62 -6.90 4.63
N ASN A 27 -13.17 -6.36 5.72
CA ASN A 27 -12.45 -5.91 6.89
C ASN A 27 -13.31 -6.23 8.12
N ARG A 28 -12.78 -5.99 9.34
CA ARG A 28 -13.52 -6.33 10.56
C ARG A 28 -14.88 -5.62 10.67
N PRO A 29 -15.00 -4.29 10.47
CA PRO A 29 -16.30 -3.61 10.53
C PRO A 29 -17.31 -4.15 9.53
N MET A 30 -16.90 -4.37 8.28
CA MET A 30 -17.76 -4.91 7.22
C MET A 30 -18.28 -6.31 7.58
N ILE A 31 -17.43 -7.19 8.12
CA ILE A 31 -17.85 -8.54 8.53
C ILE A 31 -18.85 -8.46 9.70
N ALA A 32 -18.56 -7.65 10.73
CA ALA A 32 -19.47 -7.48 11.86
C ALA A 32 -20.84 -6.93 11.43
N LEU A 33 -20.83 -5.97 10.50
CA LEU A 33 -22.04 -5.41 9.90
C LEU A 33 -22.82 -6.48 9.12
N LEU A 34 -22.18 -7.13 8.15
CA LEU A 34 -22.84 -8.14 7.30
C LEU A 34 -23.36 -9.33 8.11
N GLU A 35 -22.62 -9.77 9.14
CA GLU A 35 -23.10 -10.79 10.08
C GLU A 35 -24.36 -10.34 10.82
N SER A 36 -24.41 -9.09 11.29
CA SER A 36 -25.59 -8.51 11.94
C SER A 36 -26.77 -8.37 10.98
N LEU A 37 -26.52 -8.23 9.67
CA LEU A 37 -27.53 -8.25 8.61
C LEU A 37 -27.96 -9.68 8.20
N GLY A 38 -27.48 -10.70 8.92
CA GLY A 38 -27.89 -12.11 8.74
C GLY A 38 -27.04 -12.92 7.77
N ILE A 39 -25.89 -12.40 7.33
CA ILE A 39 -24.93 -13.20 6.54
C ILE A 39 -24.26 -14.23 7.47
N PRO A 40 -24.34 -15.54 7.16
CA PRO A 40 -23.80 -16.56 8.04
C PRO A 40 -22.27 -16.55 8.05
N ALA A 41 -21.67 -16.82 9.21
CA ALA A 41 -20.21 -16.93 9.39
C ALA A 41 -19.53 -17.84 8.34
N LYS A 42 -20.25 -18.88 7.87
CA LYS A 42 -19.79 -19.78 6.80
C LYS A 42 -19.41 -19.05 5.51
N ALA A 43 -20.14 -18.01 5.10
CA ALA A 43 -19.84 -17.27 3.88
C ALA A 43 -18.46 -16.60 3.96
N PHE A 44 -18.14 -15.98 5.11
CA PHE A 44 -16.83 -15.38 5.34
C PHE A 44 -15.73 -16.44 5.47
N CYS A 45 -16.01 -17.58 6.11
CA CYS A 45 -15.06 -18.67 6.25
C CYS A 45 -14.69 -19.28 4.88
N ASP A 46 -15.67 -19.42 3.97
CA ASP A 46 -15.43 -19.94 2.63
C ASP A 46 -14.57 -18.96 1.80
N LEU A 47 -14.82 -17.65 1.91
CA LEU A 47 -13.95 -16.62 1.33
C LEU A 47 -12.53 -16.65 1.91
N GLN A 48 -12.39 -16.77 3.23
CA GLN A 48 -11.09 -16.85 3.90
C GLN A 48 -10.30 -18.08 3.43
N LYS A 49 -10.94 -19.26 3.34
CA LYS A 49 -10.32 -20.48 2.84
C LYS A 49 -9.83 -20.33 1.41
N ALA A 50 -10.61 -19.69 0.53
CA ALA A 50 -10.20 -19.40 -0.83
C ALA A 50 -8.98 -18.47 -0.86
N ALA A 51 -8.98 -17.42 -0.04
CA ALA A 51 -7.85 -16.48 0.07
C ALA A 51 -6.57 -17.16 0.59
N ILE A 52 -6.68 -18.02 1.61
CA ILE A 52 -5.56 -18.81 2.14
C ILE A 52 -5.03 -19.79 1.08
N SER A 53 -5.93 -20.45 0.33
CA SER A 53 -5.50 -21.34 -0.76
C SER A 53 -4.73 -20.56 -1.84
N SER A 54 -5.23 -19.39 -2.25
CA SER A 54 -4.55 -18.54 -3.23
C SER A 54 -3.16 -18.11 -2.74
N LEU A 55 -3.03 -17.70 -1.47
CA LEU A 55 -1.72 -17.38 -0.86
C LEU A 55 -0.77 -18.57 -0.81
N ARG A 56 -1.28 -19.79 -0.63
CA ARG A 56 -0.45 -20.99 -0.70
C ARG A 56 0.04 -21.24 -2.13
N ASP A 57 -0.82 -21.05 -3.12
CA ASP A 57 -0.51 -21.35 -4.52
C ASP A 57 0.52 -20.35 -5.10
N VAL A 58 0.55 -19.11 -4.59
CA VAL A 58 1.62 -18.10 -4.83
C VAL A 58 3.02 -18.66 -4.64
N LEU A 59 3.24 -19.54 -3.67
CA LEU A 59 4.56 -20.12 -3.40
C LEU A 59 5.05 -21.06 -4.50
N THR A 60 4.19 -21.44 -5.44
CA THR A 60 4.49 -22.40 -6.51
C THR A 60 4.40 -21.83 -7.91
N SER A 61 3.89 -20.60 -8.09
CA SER A 61 3.64 -19.99 -9.39
C SER A 61 4.19 -18.56 -9.42
N PRO A 62 5.21 -18.27 -10.26
CA PRO A 62 5.77 -16.92 -10.38
C PRO A 62 4.74 -15.88 -10.85
N LEU A 63 3.78 -16.30 -11.68
CA LEU A 63 2.70 -15.43 -12.16
C LEU A 63 1.74 -15.08 -11.02
N ASP A 64 1.33 -16.08 -10.24
CA ASP A 64 0.45 -15.85 -9.09
C ASP A 64 1.16 -15.01 -8.01
N ALA A 65 2.46 -15.24 -7.79
CA ALA A 65 3.28 -14.42 -6.90
C ALA A 65 3.36 -12.96 -7.37
N ALA A 66 3.60 -12.72 -8.65
CA ALA A 66 3.61 -11.37 -9.20
C ALA A 66 2.23 -10.68 -9.09
N GLN A 67 1.14 -11.43 -9.24
CA GLN A 67 -0.21 -10.92 -9.03
C GLN A 67 -0.48 -10.60 -7.56
N ALA A 68 -0.11 -11.48 -6.64
CA ALA A 68 -0.28 -11.27 -5.20
C ALA A 68 0.54 -10.06 -4.71
N LEU A 69 1.80 -9.92 -5.13
CA LEU A 69 2.63 -8.75 -4.81
C LEU A 69 1.92 -7.45 -5.21
N ARG A 70 1.33 -7.40 -6.41
CA ARG A 70 0.53 -6.24 -6.86
C ARG A 70 -0.70 -6.03 -5.97
N GLN A 71 -1.45 -7.08 -5.68
CA GLN A 71 -2.68 -7.02 -4.90
C GLN A 71 -2.46 -6.51 -3.46
N TYR A 72 -1.32 -6.82 -2.85
CA TYR A 72 -0.94 -6.36 -1.51
C TYR A 72 -0.04 -5.11 -1.52
N GLY A 73 0.25 -4.52 -2.69
CA GLY A 73 1.10 -3.33 -2.82
C GLY A 73 2.56 -3.57 -2.39
N LEU A 74 3.06 -4.78 -2.61
CA LEU A 74 4.40 -5.22 -2.22
C LEU A 74 5.36 -5.22 -3.42
N GLY A 75 6.65 -5.00 -3.16
CA GLY A 75 7.71 -5.09 -4.17
C GLY A 75 7.58 -4.16 -5.37
N GLN A 76 6.85 -3.04 -5.24
CA GLN A 76 6.68 -2.06 -6.34
C GLN A 76 7.98 -1.30 -6.61
N GLY A 77 8.63 -0.78 -5.56
CA GLY A 77 9.91 -0.06 -5.69
C GLY A 77 11.05 -0.92 -6.24
N THR A 78 11.04 -2.23 -5.95
CA THR A 78 12.03 -3.21 -6.45
C THR A 78 11.61 -3.89 -7.75
N LYS A 79 10.40 -3.60 -8.24
CA LYS A 79 9.77 -4.26 -9.40
C LYS A 79 9.82 -5.80 -9.30
N LEU A 80 9.76 -6.37 -8.09
CA LEU A 80 9.88 -7.83 -7.86
C LEU A 80 8.89 -8.63 -8.71
N GLY A 81 7.67 -8.14 -8.90
CA GLY A 81 6.68 -8.79 -9.76
C GLY A 81 7.11 -8.89 -11.24
N GLN A 82 7.90 -7.94 -11.75
CA GLN A 82 8.49 -8.00 -13.10
C GLN A 82 9.65 -9.00 -13.14
N ILE A 83 10.50 -9.01 -12.11
CA ILE A 83 11.60 -9.98 -11.97
C ILE A 83 11.05 -11.41 -12.02
N LEU A 84 10.04 -11.72 -11.22
CA LEU A 84 9.42 -13.06 -11.18
C LEU A 84 8.82 -13.47 -12.53
N LYS A 85 8.25 -12.52 -13.28
CA LYS A 85 7.71 -12.76 -14.62
C LYS A 85 8.81 -12.99 -15.67
N GLY A 86 9.81 -12.11 -15.70
CA GLY A 86 10.90 -12.18 -16.68
C GLY A 86 11.74 -13.44 -16.55
N LEU A 87 11.98 -13.91 -15.32
CA LEU A 87 12.69 -15.16 -15.06
C LEU A 87 11.88 -16.43 -15.38
N ASN A 88 10.57 -16.30 -15.60
CA ASN A 88 9.68 -17.39 -15.99
C ASN A 88 9.44 -17.44 -17.51
N GLY A 89 10.10 -16.58 -18.30
CA GLY A 89 9.90 -16.42 -19.73
C GLY A 89 11.04 -16.94 -20.63
N PRO A 90 10.80 -17.02 -21.95
CA PRO A 90 11.77 -17.49 -22.95
C PRO A 90 13.11 -16.75 -23.05
N PRO A 91 13.29 -15.45 -22.70
CA PRO A 91 14.63 -14.82 -22.84
C PRO A 91 15.70 -15.43 -21.92
N MET A 92 15.32 -16.09 -20.82
CA MET A 92 16.26 -16.68 -19.86
C MET A 92 16.33 -18.21 -19.88
N GLY A 93 15.49 -18.90 -20.68
CA GLY A 93 15.64 -20.31 -21.06
C GLY A 93 14.40 -21.20 -20.81
N GLN A 94 14.21 -22.17 -21.72
CA GLN A 94 13.13 -23.18 -21.70
C GLN A 94 13.30 -24.28 -20.63
N ASP A 95 14.42 -24.29 -19.90
CA ASP A 95 14.62 -25.16 -18.74
C ASP A 95 13.79 -24.60 -17.58
N ASN A 96 12.52 -24.97 -17.63
CA ASN A 96 11.37 -24.48 -16.89
C ASN A 96 11.54 -24.67 -15.39
N LEU A 97 12.27 -23.74 -14.80
CA LEU A 97 12.82 -23.88 -13.50
C LEU A 97 12.41 -22.70 -12.67
N ASN A 98 11.23 -22.83 -12.07
CA ASN A 98 10.60 -21.94 -11.10
C ASN A 98 11.65 -21.17 -10.26
N ALA A 99 12.19 -20.07 -10.81
CA ALA A 99 13.40 -19.41 -10.29
C ALA A 99 13.13 -18.87 -8.90
N MET A 100 11.89 -18.40 -8.72
CA MET A 100 11.26 -18.11 -7.45
C MET A 100 11.47 -19.21 -6.38
N ARG A 101 11.35 -20.50 -6.73
CA ARG A 101 11.50 -21.62 -5.76
C ARG A 101 12.95 -22.04 -5.55
N ARG A 102 13.77 -21.94 -6.59
CA ARG A 102 15.15 -22.45 -6.57
C ARG A 102 16.14 -21.43 -6.02
N ILE A 103 15.92 -20.14 -6.29
CA ILE A 103 16.80 -19.07 -5.83
C ILE A 103 16.41 -18.70 -4.39
N PRO A 104 17.28 -18.92 -3.38
CA PRO A 104 16.92 -18.73 -1.98
C PRO A 104 16.40 -17.33 -1.66
N PHE A 105 17.02 -16.29 -2.22
CA PHE A 105 16.61 -14.90 -2.01
C PHE A 105 15.18 -14.63 -2.52
N LEU A 106 14.88 -15.00 -3.76
CA LEU A 106 13.54 -14.82 -4.33
C LEU A 106 12.49 -15.65 -3.58
N ARG A 107 12.85 -16.89 -3.19
CA ARG A 107 11.97 -17.74 -2.39
C ARG A 107 11.61 -17.07 -1.07
N HIS A 108 12.60 -16.53 -0.35
CA HIS A 108 12.39 -15.85 0.92
C HIS A 108 11.60 -14.55 0.73
N CYS A 109 11.79 -13.81 -0.36
CA CYS A 109 10.94 -12.66 -0.71
C CYS A 109 9.46 -13.07 -0.90
N VAL A 110 9.19 -14.18 -1.58
CA VAL A 110 7.80 -14.65 -1.76
C VAL A 110 7.21 -15.19 -0.46
N VAL A 111 7.97 -15.92 0.34
CA VAL A 111 7.56 -16.32 1.71
C VAL A 111 7.23 -15.09 2.55
N ALA A 112 8.03 -14.04 2.47
CA ALA A 112 7.81 -12.79 3.16
C ALA A 112 6.47 -12.14 2.75
N ALA A 113 6.22 -12.04 1.44
CA ALA A 113 4.97 -11.53 0.90
C ALA A 113 3.75 -12.37 1.33
N VAL A 114 3.85 -13.70 1.30
CA VAL A 114 2.78 -14.62 1.73
C VAL A 114 2.51 -14.50 3.22
N THR A 115 3.56 -14.38 4.04
CA THR A 115 3.45 -14.18 5.48
C THR A 115 2.75 -12.85 5.80
N HIS A 116 3.08 -11.79 5.06
CA HIS A 116 2.38 -10.50 5.17
C HIS A 116 0.89 -10.63 4.81
N GLY A 117 0.57 -11.28 3.68
CA GLY A 117 -0.81 -11.53 3.26
C GLY A 117 -1.60 -12.33 4.30
N LEU A 118 -1.02 -13.39 4.84
CA LEU A 118 -1.66 -14.24 5.86
C LEU A 118 -1.91 -13.48 7.16
N ARG A 119 -0.96 -12.61 7.57
CA ARG A 119 -1.14 -11.67 8.70
C ARG A 119 -2.27 -10.69 8.44
N ALA A 120 -2.34 -10.09 7.25
CA ALA A 120 -3.41 -9.17 6.89
C ALA A 120 -4.79 -9.85 6.94
N ILE A 121 -4.89 -11.12 6.52
CA ILE A 121 -6.13 -11.90 6.66
C ILE A 121 -6.43 -12.17 8.14
N LYS A 122 -5.48 -12.71 8.91
CA LYS A 122 -5.72 -13.07 10.32
C LYS A 122 -6.08 -11.87 11.18
N TYR A 123 -5.32 -10.79 11.06
CA TYR A 123 -5.41 -9.66 11.97
C TYR A 123 -6.21 -8.49 11.42
N HIS A 124 -6.46 -8.36 10.13
CA HIS A 124 -7.31 -7.28 9.62
C HIS A 124 -8.53 -7.78 8.87
N CYS A 125 -8.69 -9.10 8.75
CA CYS A 125 -9.72 -9.73 7.94
C CYS A 125 -9.70 -9.20 6.49
N ARG A 126 -8.53 -8.82 5.97
CA ARG A 126 -8.32 -8.35 4.59
C ARG A 126 -8.51 -9.51 3.60
N ILE A 127 -9.76 -9.93 3.45
CA ILE A 127 -10.16 -11.10 2.66
C ILE A 127 -10.72 -10.60 1.33
N PRO A 128 -10.12 -10.93 0.18
CA PRO A 128 -10.61 -10.48 -1.12
C PRO A 128 -11.99 -11.08 -1.42
N ILE A 129 -12.87 -10.27 -2.00
CA ILE A 129 -14.17 -10.72 -2.48
C ILE A 129 -14.09 -10.90 -4.01
N PRO A 130 -14.47 -12.06 -4.57
CA PRO A 130 -14.49 -12.27 -6.02
C PRO A 130 -15.37 -11.25 -6.74
N ASP A 131 -14.97 -10.87 -7.96
CA ASP A 131 -15.74 -9.97 -8.84
C ASP A 131 -16.24 -8.69 -8.16
N SER A 132 -15.44 -8.14 -7.25
CA SER A 132 -15.80 -7.00 -6.42
C SER A 132 -14.72 -5.94 -6.45
N CYS A 133 -15.13 -4.68 -6.50
CA CYS A 133 -14.24 -3.57 -6.76
C CYS A 133 -14.53 -2.35 -5.87
N ILE A 134 -13.55 -1.45 -5.82
CA ILE A 134 -13.65 -0.14 -5.21
C ILE A 134 -13.47 0.89 -6.32
N LEU A 135 -14.42 1.81 -6.45
CA LEU A 135 -14.54 2.75 -7.57
C LEU A 135 -14.81 4.15 -7.06
N MET A 136 -14.24 5.16 -7.72
CA MET A 136 -14.58 6.55 -7.46
C MET A 136 -16.03 6.83 -7.90
N GLY A 137 -16.77 7.58 -7.09
CA GLY A 137 -18.15 7.95 -7.38
C GLY A 137 -18.26 9.20 -8.24
N ILE A 138 -19.15 9.17 -9.24
CA ILE A 138 -19.55 10.32 -10.05
C ILE A 138 -21.07 10.38 -10.23
N MET A 139 -21.59 11.52 -10.69
CA MET A 139 -23.01 11.73 -10.94
C MET A 139 -23.37 11.42 -12.39
N ASP A 140 -24.60 10.93 -12.61
CA ASP A 140 -25.21 10.85 -13.93
C ASP A 140 -25.73 12.22 -14.39
N GLU A 141 -24.95 12.87 -15.24
CA GLU A 141 -25.32 14.14 -15.88
C GLU A 141 -26.32 13.97 -17.04
N THR A 142 -26.59 12.74 -17.50
CA THR A 142 -27.54 12.49 -18.60
C THR A 142 -28.96 12.19 -18.12
N GLU A 143 -29.19 12.10 -16.81
CA GLU A 143 -30.49 11.80 -16.19
C GLU A 143 -31.10 10.45 -16.67
N THR A 144 -30.23 9.50 -17.03
CA THR A 144 -30.62 8.18 -17.55
C THR A 144 -30.98 7.23 -16.40
N LEU A 145 -30.23 7.29 -15.31
CA LEU A 145 -30.39 6.43 -14.14
C LEU A 145 -31.56 6.90 -13.26
N LYS A 146 -32.43 5.97 -12.86
CA LYS A 146 -33.52 6.20 -11.90
C LYS A 146 -33.06 6.00 -10.45
N GLU A 147 -33.88 6.43 -9.48
CA GLU A 147 -33.61 6.24 -8.05
C GLU A 147 -33.22 4.78 -7.74
N GLY A 148 -32.06 4.59 -7.09
CA GLY A 148 -31.51 3.27 -6.75
C GLY A 148 -30.81 2.54 -7.90
N GLN A 149 -30.72 3.13 -9.09
CA GLN A 149 -29.93 2.62 -10.21
C GLN A 149 -28.51 3.19 -10.24
N ILE A 150 -27.59 2.37 -10.74
CA ILE A 150 -26.18 2.74 -10.95
C ILE A 150 -25.72 2.29 -12.34
N TYR A 151 -24.65 2.90 -12.84
CA TYR A 151 -23.91 2.40 -14.00
C TYR A 151 -22.45 2.15 -13.61
N VAL A 152 -21.93 0.98 -14.00
CA VAL A 152 -20.54 0.58 -13.74
C VAL A 152 -20.00 -0.18 -14.95
N CYS A 153 -18.95 0.37 -15.57
CA CYS A 153 -18.17 -0.27 -16.61
C CYS A 153 -16.73 -0.43 -16.13
N LEU A 154 -16.26 -1.66 -16.00
CA LEU A 154 -14.88 -1.97 -15.62
C LEU A 154 -14.05 -2.15 -16.88
N ARG A 155 -12.98 -1.37 -17.05
CA ARG A 155 -12.05 -1.49 -18.18
C ARG A 155 -10.68 -1.93 -17.70
N SER A 156 -10.21 -3.06 -18.23
CA SER A 156 -8.87 -3.57 -17.96
C SER A 156 -7.80 -2.75 -18.70
N PRO A 157 -6.54 -2.80 -18.25
CA PRO A 157 -5.42 -2.18 -18.98
C PRO A 157 -5.23 -2.71 -20.41
N ARG A 158 -5.81 -3.87 -20.75
CA ARG A 158 -5.79 -4.46 -22.10
C ARG A 158 -6.97 -4.01 -22.98
N GLY A 159 -7.77 -3.04 -22.52
CA GLY A 159 -8.94 -2.53 -23.23
C GLY A 159 -10.22 -3.37 -23.10
N LEU A 160 -10.16 -4.56 -22.48
CA LEU A 160 -11.36 -5.38 -22.25
C LEU A 160 -12.28 -4.69 -21.24
N SER A 161 -13.55 -4.55 -21.59
CA SER A 161 -14.57 -3.90 -20.77
C SER A 161 -15.63 -4.90 -20.29
N LYS A 162 -16.10 -4.73 -19.05
CA LYS A 162 -17.18 -5.52 -18.42
C LYS A 162 -18.17 -4.57 -17.77
N VAL A 163 -19.40 -4.52 -18.30
CA VAL A 163 -20.49 -3.72 -17.71
C VAL A 163 -21.26 -4.57 -16.70
N LEU A 164 -21.50 -4.02 -15.51
CA LEU A 164 -22.27 -4.71 -14.48
C LEU A 164 -23.76 -4.58 -14.75
N LYS A 165 -24.51 -5.66 -14.47
CA LYS A 165 -25.97 -5.69 -14.61
C LYS A 165 -26.62 -6.41 -13.44
N GLY A 166 -27.73 -5.86 -12.93
CA GLY A 166 -28.51 -6.46 -11.84
C GLY A 166 -28.09 -5.97 -10.46
N LYS A 167 -28.48 -6.72 -9.42
CA LYS A 167 -28.28 -6.32 -8.02
C LYS A 167 -26.80 -6.20 -7.68
N CYS A 168 -26.44 -5.11 -7.04
CA CYS A 168 -25.11 -4.83 -6.53
C CYS A 168 -25.20 -4.40 -5.07
N LEU A 169 -24.38 -5.01 -4.21
CA LEU A 169 -24.08 -4.48 -2.89
C LEU A 169 -23.19 -3.25 -3.08
N ILE A 170 -23.58 -2.15 -2.43
CA ILE A 170 -22.83 -0.90 -2.40
C ILE A 170 -22.57 -0.47 -0.96
N ALA A 171 -21.37 0.05 -0.69
CA ALA A 171 -20.97 0.55 0.62
C ALA A 171 -19.84 1.57 0.49
N ARG A 172 -19.57 2.30 1.57
CA ARG A 172 -18.38 3.16 1.72
C ARG A 172 -17.70 2.84 3.04
N SER A 173 -16.37 2.84 3.05
CA SER A 173 -15.63 2.70 4.32
C SER A 173 -15.51 4.05 5.03
N PRO A 174 -15.58 4.09 6.36
CA PRO A 174 -15.86 2.97 7.28
C PRO A 174 -17.36 2.64 7.38
N THR A 175 -17.70 1.35 7.46
CA THR A 175 -19.09 0.89 7.66
C THR A 175 -19.36 0.63 9.13
N MET A 176 -20.19 1.49 9.74
CA MET A 176 -20.50 1.44 11.17
C MET A 176 -22.01 1.31 11.41
N HIS A 177 -22.83 2.05 10.68
CA HIS A 177 -24.28 1.99 10.80
C HIS A 177 -24.85 0.80 10.01
N PRO A 178 -25.93 0.13 10.49
CA PRO A 178 -26.60 -0.96 9.77
C PRO A 178 -27.00 -0.64 8.32
N GLY A 179 -27.31 0.63 8.07
CA GLY A 179 -27.70 1.16 6.76
C GLY A 179 -26.55 1.64 5.87
N ASP A 180 -25.27 1.48 6.27
CA ASP A 180 -24.12 1.86 5.42
C ASP A 180 -23.89 0.91 4.24
N VAL A 181 -24.57 -0.24 4.26
CA VAL A 181 -24.65 -1.19 3.15
C VAL A 181 -26.03 -1.08 2.53
N GLN A 182 -26.07 -0.75 1.24
CA GLN A 182 -27.30 -0.70 0.45
C GLN A 182 -27.23 -1.65 -0.75
N ILE A 183 -28.38 -1.91 -1.35
CA ILE A 183 -28.48 -2.66 -2.62
C ILE A 183 -28.91 -1.70 -3.71
N ALA A 184 -28.09 -1.59 -4.75
CA ALA A 184 -28.40 -0.85 -5.97
C ALA A 184 -28.69 -1.80 -7.14
N HIS A 185 -29.25 -1.27 -8.22
CA HIS A 185 -29.44 -1.99 -9.47
C HIS A 185 -28.53 -1.42 -10.57
N ALA A 186 -27.54 -2.19 -11.01
CA ALA A 186 -26.74 -1.84 -12.18
C ALA A 186 -27.56 -2.03 -13.46
N ILE A 187 -27.70 -0.99 -14.28
CA ILE A 187 -28.60 -1.01 -15.44
C ILE A 187 -28.12 -1.91 -16.58
N GLY A 188 -26.82 -2.22 -16.63
CA GLY A 188 -26.21 -2.99 -17.71
C GLY A 188 -25.78 -2.14 -18.90
N GLU A 189 -25.67 -2.79 -20.05
CA GLU A 189 -25.27 -2.16 -21.31
C GLU A 189 -26.21 -1.01 -21.71
N VAL A 190 -25.62 0.04 -22.26
CA VAL A 190 -26.32 1.20 -22.85
C VAL A 190 -26.02 1.27 -24.35
N ASP A 191 -26.81 2.04 -25.09
CA ASP A 191 -26.65 2.23 -26.54
C ASP A 191 -25.24 2.72 -26.90
N GLU A 192 -24.78 2.45 -28.12
CA GLU A 192 -23.39 2.68 -28.54
C GLU A 192 -22.99 4.15 -28.48
N GLU A 193 -23.92 5.05 -28.78
CA GLU A 193 -23.74 6.50 -28.78
C GLU A 193 -24.01 7.13 -27.40
N HIS A 194 -24.43 6.36 -26.39
CA HIS A 194 -24.82 6.90 -25.10
C HIS A 194 -23.59 7.42 -24.32
N PRO A 195 -23.60 8.65 -23.77
CA PRO A 195 -22.44 9.25 -23.11
C PRO A 195 -21.86 8.41 -21.95
N LEU A 196 -22.72 7.74 -21.17
CA LEU A 196 -22.30 6.81 -20.11
C LEU A 196 -21.29 5.75 -20.58
N ARG A 197 -21.30 5.34 -21.85
CA ARG A 197 -20.36 4.33 -22.39
C ARG A 197 -18.91 4.81 -22.39
N ALA A 198 -18.67 6.11 -22.38
CA ALA A 198 -17.33 6.69 -22.24
C ALA A 198 -16.79 6.56 -20.80
N LEU A 199 -17.68 6.46 -19.81
CA LEU A 199 -17.34 6.39 -18.40
C LEU A 199 -16.95 4.95 -18.02
N HIS A 200 -15.75 4.79 -17.47
CA HIS A 200 -15.21 3.51 -17.05
C HIS A 200 -14.38 3.64 -15.78
N ASN A 201 -14.24 2.54 -15.04
CA ASN A 201 -13.52 2.45 -13.77
C ASN A 201 -14.00 3.45 -12.70
N CYS A 202 -15.27 3.85 -12.78
CA CYS A 202 -16.00 4.65 -11.81
C CYS A 202 -17.40 4.06 -11.61
N ILE A 203 -18.06 4.45 -10.51
CA ILE A 203 -19.49 4.17 -10.29
C ILE A 203 -20.27 5.45 -10.55
N VAL A 204 -21.26 5.37 -11.44
CA VAL A 204 -22.16 6.49 -11.75
C VAL A 204 -23.43 6.32 -10.93
N PHE A 205 -23.75 7.33 -10.13
CA PHE A 205 -24.96 7.41 -9.32
C PHE A 205 -26.03 8.22 -10.02
N SER A 206 -27.30 7.82 -9.84
CA SER A 206 -28.45 8.59 -10.29
C SER A 206 -28.50 9.98 -9.66
N SER A 207 -28.86 10.97 -10.48
CA SER A 207 -29.24 12.32 -10.05
C SER A 207 -30.71 12.41 -9.60
N GLU A 208 -31.49 11.33 -9.75
CA GLU A 208 -32.87 11.23 -9.30
C GLU A 208 -33.00 10.57 -7.91
N GLY A 209 -34.12 10.85 -7.24
CA GLY A 209 -34.54 10.19 -6.01
C GLY A 209 -34.81 11.14 -4.85
N SER A 210 -35.32 10.58 -3.76
CA SER A 210 -35.67 11.33 -2.55
C SER A 210 -34.45 11.73 -1.71
N ARG A 211 -33.38 10.93 -1.76
CA ARG A 211 -32.08 11.18 -1.15
C ARG A 211 -30.99 10.58 -2.03
N PRO A 212 -29.88 11.29 -2.30
CA PRO A 212 -28.79 10.77 -3.11
C PRO A 212 -28.17 9.51 -2.48
N LEU A 213 -28.01 8.45 -3.27
CA LEU A 213 -27.63 7.13 -2.78
C LEU A 213 -26.26 7.14 -2.08
N GLN A 214 -25.30 7.90 -2.60
CA GLN A 214 -23.97 8.05 -2.03
C GLN A 214 -23.98 8.58 -0.58
N THR A 215 -24.90 9.50 -0.26
CA THR A 215 -25.06 10.06 1.10
C THR A 215 -25.63 9.05 2.09
N MET A 216 -26.24 7.96 1.60
CA MET A 216 -26.72 6.86 2.42
C MET A 216 -25.58 5.93 2.87
N LEU A 217 -24.41 6.01 2.23
CA LEU A 217 -23.27 5.14 2.45
C LEU A 217 -22.26 5.83 3.37
N ALA A 218 -22.47 5.71 4.68
CA ALA A 218 -21.64 6.36 5.70
C ALA A 218 -21.52 7.89 5.53
N GLY A 219 -22.48 8.56 4.88
CA GLY A 219 -22.44 10.01 4.61
C GLY A 219 -21.56 10.43 3.43
N GLY A 220 -21.42 9.58 2.39
CA GLY A 220 -20.56 9.85 1.24
C GLY A 220 -21.03 10.96 0.31
N ASP A 221 -20.07 11.51 -0.43
CA ASP A 221 -20.25 12.53 -1.46
C ASP A 221 -19.48 12.14 -2.76
N LEU A 222 -19.27 13.09 -3.66
CA LEU A 222 -18.65 12.85 -4.97
C LEU A 222 -17.39 13.72 -5.17
N ASP A 223 -16.66 14.04 -4.09
CA ASP A 223 -15.45 14.86 -4.13
C ASP A 223 -14.14 14.06 -4.31
N GLY A 224 -14.26 12.74 -4.53
CA GLY A 224 -13.15 11.79 -4.58
C GLY A 224 -13.42 10.48 -3.83
N ASP A 225 -14.56 10.38 -3.16
CA ASP A 225 -15.00 9.20 -2.42
C ASP A 225 -14.95 7.89 -3.22
N LEU A 226 -14.51 6.84 -2.51
CA LEU A 226 -14.37 5.49 -3.02
C LEU A 226 -15.46 4.55 -2.49
N TYR A 227 -16.20 3.95 -3.42
CA TYR A 227 -17.35 3.10 -3.15
C TYR A 227 -17.03 1.64 -3.44
N HIS A 228 -17.40 0.78 -2.51
CA HIS A 228 -17.32 -0.66 -2.64
C HIS A 228 -18.50 -1.16 -3.45
N VAL A 229 -18.26 -1.97 -4.49
CA VAL A 229 -19.29 -2.56 -5.35
C VAL A 229 -19.06 -4.06 -5.46
N SER A 230 -20.10 -4.85 -5.20
CA SER A 230 -20.03 -6.32 -5.28
C SER A 230 -21.32 -6.95 -5.82
N GLN A 231 -21.17 -7.90 -6.75
CA GLN A 231 -22.25 -8.81 -7.15
C GLN A 231 -22.13 -10.20 -6.51
N TYR A 232 -21.24 -10.36 -5.52
CA TYR A 232 -20.98 -11.64 -4.87
C TYR A 232 -22.16 -12.03 -3.96
N VAL A 233 -23.02 -12.92 -4.47
CA VAL A 233 -24.27 -13.33 -3.81
C VAL A 233 -24.10 -13.79 -2.36
N PRO A 234 -23.07 -14.57 -1.97
CA PRO A 234 -22.96 -15.07 -0.60
C PRO A 234 -22.77 -14.00 0.49
N ILE A 235 -22.42 -12.76 0.14
CA ILE A 235 -22.34 -11.63 1.09
C ILE A 235 -23.48 -10.62 0.90
N MET A 236 -24.43 -10.90 0.00
CA MET A 236 -25.53 -9.99 -0.30
C MET A 236 -26.65 -10.16 0.74
N PRO A 237 -26.92 -9.16 1.59
CA PRO A 237 -27.94 -9.27 2.61
C PRO A 237 -29.33 -9.37 1.97
N ALA A 238 -30.21 -10.17 2.59
CA ALA A 238 -31.59 -10.32 2.11
C ALA A 238 -32.43 -9.06 2.32
N LYS A 239 -32.08 -8.25 3.33
CA LYS A 239 -32.71 -6.98 3.68
C LYS A 239 -31.64 -5.98 4.08
N THR A 240 -31.80 -4.73 3.65
CA THR A 240 -31.00 -3.60 4.12
C THR A 240 -31.76 -2.84 5.21
N HIS A 241 -31.05 -1.99 5.93
CA HIS A 241 -31.64 -1.08 6.91
C HIS A 241 -31.68 0.35 6.35
N PRO A 242 -32.58 1.21 6.87
CA PRO A 242 -32.53 2.63 6.59
C PRO A 242 -31.13 3.20 6.90
N SER A 243 -30.64 4.09 6.04
CA SER A 243 -29.37 4.76 6.24
C SER A 243 -29.42 5.71 7.44
N GLY A 244 -28.25 5.95 8.05
CA GLY A 244 -28.11 6.96 9.08
C GLY A 244 -28.52 8.34 8.55
N ALA A 245 -28.98 9.21 9.45
CA ALA A 245 -29.44 10.54 9.06
C ALA A 245 -28.31 11.41 8.46
N TYR A 246 -27.07 11.23 8.95
CA TYR A 246 -25.86 11.97 8.53
C TYR A 246 -26.15 13.46 8.28
N PRO A 247 -26.65 14.20 9.28
CA PRO A 247 -27.07 15.58 9.09
C PRO A 247 -25.87 16.49 8.83
N VAL A 248 -26.02 17.43 7.90
CA VAL A 248 -25.03 18.50 7.71
C VAL A 248 -25.08 19.40 8.95
N VAL A 249 -23.95 19.50 9.65
CA VAL A 249 -23.85 20.33 10.87
C VAL A 249 -23.11 21.63 10.56
N GLN A 250 -23.59 22.73 11.13
CA GLN A 250 -22.94 24.03 11.03
C GLN A 250 -21.57 24.00 11.74
N PRO A 251 -20.48 24.40 11.07
CA PRO A 251 -19.17 24.44 11.71
C PRO A 251 -19.15 25.37 12.93
N HIS A 252 -18.43 24.95 13.97
CA HIS A 252 -18.13 25.76 15.12
C HIS A 252 -17.11 26.84 14.74
N VAL A 253 -17.58 28.09 14.66
CA VAL A 253 -16.74 29.24 14.34
C VAL A 253 -16.29 29.91 15.64
N LEU A 254 -14.97 30.00 15.83
CA LEU A 254 -14.38 30.76 16.93
C LEU A 254 -14.63 32.25 16.72
N ARG A 255 -14.97 32.98 17.80
CA ARG A 255 -15.15 34.45 17.77
C ARG A 255 -13.83 35.22 17.83
N ARG A 256 -12.70 34.53 17.67
CA ARG A 256 -11.33 35.05 17.69
C ARG A 256 -10.49 34.31 16.65
N ASP A 257 -9.31 34.85 16.36
CA ASP A 257 -8.33 34.17 15.51
C ASP A 257 -7.87 32.84 16.14
N VAL A 258 -7.50 31.90 15.27
CA VAL A 258 -7.02 30.56 15.66
C VAL A 258 -5.62 30.67 16.25
N GLU A 259 -5.44 30.12 17.44
CA GLU A 259 -4.16 30.04 18.15
C GLU A 259 -3.58 28.62 18.03
N ILE A 260 -2.26 28.46 18.24
CA ILE A 260 -1.61 27.14 18.19
C ILE A 260 -2.22 26.17 19.20
N SER A 261 -2.69 26.66 20.35
CA SER A 261 -3.39 25.85 21.35
C SER A 261 -4.67 25.22 20.80
N ASP A 262 -5.42 25.90 19.93
CA ASP A 262 -6.61 25.32 19.30
C ASP A 262 -6.25 24.17 18.36
N VAL A 263 -5.11 24.30 17.67
CA VAL A 263 -4.58 23.24 16.79
C VAL A 263 -4.15 22.02 17.61
N VAL A 264 -3.49 22.25 18.76
CA VAL A 264 -3.11 21.19 19.69
C VAL A 264 -4.34 20.49 20.26
N ASP A 265 -5.33 21.25 20.73
CA ASP A 265 -6.57 20.69 21.27
C ASP A 265 -7.31 19.87 20.20
N PHE A 266 -7.45 20.43 18.99
CA PHE A 266 -8.04 19.73 17.86
C PHE A 266 -7.32 18.41 17.53
N PHE A 267 -5.98 18.41 17.55
CA PHE A 267 -5.19 17.20 17.33
C PHE A 267 -5.43 16.15 18.42
N LEU A 268 -5.51 16.56 19.68
CA LEU A 268 -5.80 15.65 20.80
C LEU A 268 -7.18 15.01 20.67
N ASP A 269 -8.19 15.77 20.23
CA ASP A 269 -9.54 15.23 20.01
C ASP A 269 -9.59 14.29 18.80
N TYR A 270 -8.79 14.56 17.76
CA TYR A 270 -8.79 13.75 16.54
C TYR A 270 -8.32 12.31 16.81
N ILE A 271 -7.47 12.11 17.83
CA ILE A 271 -7.02 10.79 18.28
C ILE A 271 -8.18 9.92 18.80
N GLU A 272 -9.32 10.51 19.18
CA GLU A 272 -10.47 9.77 19.72
C GLU A 272 -11.21 8.91 18.69
N LEU A 273 -11.11 9.22 17.39
CA LEU A 273 -11.76 8.48 16.31
C LEU A 273 -11.48 6.97 16.36
N GLY A 274 -10.21 6.60 16.56
CA GLY A 274 -9.79 5.20 16.65
C GLY A 274 -10.33 4.47 17.89
N LYS A 275 -10.59 5.21 18.99
CA LYS A 275 -11.21 4.65 20.20
C LYS A 275 -12.67 4.30 19.95
N ILE A 276 -13.41 5.17 19.26
CA ILE A 276 -14.83 4.96 18.93
C ILE A 276 -15.00 3.71 18.06
N ALA A 277 -14.19 3.59 17.00
CA ALA A 277 -14.20 2.42 16.12
C ALA A 277 -13.88 1.11 16.89
N THR A 278 -12.95 1.19 17.85
CA THR A 278 -12.62 0.04 18.72
C THR A 278 -13.78 -0.33 19.63
N MET A 279 -14.40 0.65 20.29
CA MET A 279 -15.54 0.45 21.18
C MET A 279 -16.72 -0.17 20.44
N HIS A 280 -17.00 0.29 19.21
CA HIS A 280 -18.05 -0.26 18.37
C HIS A 280 -17.83 -1.73 18.05
N LEU A 281 -16.62 -2.12 17.62
CA LEU A 281 -16.32 -3.53 17.36
C LEU A 281 -16.44 -4.42 18.60
N VAL A 282 -16.02 -3.94 19.77
CA VAL A 282 -16.15 -4.69 21.02
C VAL A 282 -17.62 -4.85 21.42
N GLN A 283 -18.39 -3.76 21.36
CA GLN A 283 -19.81 -3.79 21.70
C GLN A 283 -20.61 -4.66 20.73
N ALA A 284 -20.37 -4.50 19.42
CA ALA A 284 -21.01 -5.31 18.40
C ALA A 284 -20.65 -6.80 18.52
N ASP A 285 -19.48 -7.15 19.04
CA ASP A 285 -19.14 -8.55 19.28
C ASP A 285 -19.86 -9.14 20.51
N ARG A 286 -20.08 -8.35 21.56
CA ARG A 286 -20.75 -8.80 22.79
C ARG A 286 -22.27 -8.85 22.71
N SER A 287 -22.87 -7.92 21.98
CA SER A 287 -24.32 -7.84 21.86
C SER A 287 -24.84 -8.94 20.94
N ASP A 288 -25.93 -9.61 21.31
CA ASP A 288 -26.59 -10.58 20.42
C ASP A 288 -27.16 -9.90 19.16
N ASP A 289 -27.55 -8.62 19.26
CA ASP A 289 -28.05 -7.79 18.15
C ASP A 289 -26.90 -7.23 17.28
N GLY A 290 -25.65 -7.40 17.71
CA GLY A 290 -24.48 -6.99 16.95
C GLY A 290 -24.41 -5.49 16.71
N VAL A 291 -24.31 -5.08 15.45
CA VAL A 291 -24.26 -3.67 15.04
C VAL A 291 -25.64 -2.99 15.18
N LEU A 292 -26.73 -3.76 15.33
CA LEU A 292 -28.08 -3.23 15.55
C LEU A 292 -28.33 -2.80 17.00
N ASP A 293 -27.40 -3.10 17.91
CA ASP A 293 -27.46 -2.69 19.31
C ASP A 293 -27.52 -1.16 19.44
N GLN A 294 -28.36 -0.66 20.34
CA GLN A 294 -28.55 0.78 20.52
C GLN A 294 -27.24 1.52 20.85
N VAL A 295 -26.35 0.89 21.63
CA VAL A 295 -25.03 1.46 21.93
C VAL A 295 -24.16 1.52 20.68
N CYS A 296 -24.26 0.53 19.78
CA CYS A 296 -23.56 0.56 18.49
C CYS A 296 -24.08 1.68 17.58
N LEU A 297 -25.40 1.92 17.55
CA LEU A 297 -26.00 3.01 16.79
C LEU A 297 -25.50 4.38 17.28
N GLU A 298 -25.47 4.60 18.59
CA GLU A 298 -24.94 5.84 19.17
C GLU A 298 -23.44 6.00 18.91
N LEU A 299 -22.66 4.91 18.94
CA LEU A 299 -21.24 4.94 18.56
C LEU A 299 -21.05 5.25 17.07
N ALA A 300 -21.95 4.80 16.19
CA ALA A 300 -21.91 5.13 14.76
C ALA A 300 -22.16 6.63 14.54
N GLU A 301 -23.12 7.23 15.25
CA GLU A 301 -23.36 8.68 15.22
C GLU A 301 -22.16 9.49 15.74
N LEU A 302 -21.56 9.06 16.85
CA LEU A 302 -20.34 9.68 17.37
C LEU A 302 -19.15 9.52 16.40
N HIS A 303 -19.04 8.38 15.74
CA HIS A 303 -18.00 8.15 14.74
C HIS A 303 -18.18 9.08 13.55
N SER A 304 -19.41 9.26 13.05
CA SER A 304 -19.70 10.23 11.98
C SER A 304 -19.31 11.65 12.39
N THR A 305 -19.69 12.06 13.60
CA THR A 305 -19.33 13.37 14.16
C THR A 305 -17.81 13.55 14.24
N ALA A 306 -17.08 12.49 14.65
CA ALA A 306 -15.63 12.51 14.76
C ALA A 306 -14.92 12.63 13.40
N VAL A 307 -15.43 11.96 12.36
CA VAL A 307 -14.91 12.09 10.98
C VAL A 307 -15.09 13.52 10.47
N ASP A 308 -16.28 14.09 10.67
CA ASP A 308 -16.60 15.46 10.24
C ASP A 308 -16.02 16.54 11.15
N MET A 309 -15.35 16.19 12.25
CA MET A 309 -14.75 17.15 13.17
C MET A 309 -13.74 18.05 12.44
N ALA A 310 -13.00 17.53 11.47
CA ALA A 310 -12.07 18.34 10.67
C ALA A 310 -12.76 19.43 9.83
N LYS A 311 -14.03 19.21 9.45
CA LYS A 311 -14.85 20.17 8.70
C LYS A 311 -15.67 21.07 9.63
N THR A 312 -16.12 20.53 10.76
CA THR A 312 -17.14 21.15 11.63
C THR A 312 -16.59 21.70 12.94
N GLY A 313 -15.43 21.25 13.42
CA GLY A 313 -14.91 21.60 14.75
C GLY A 313 -15.73 21.06 15.93
N ILE A 314 -16.71 20.16 15.69
CA ILE A 314 -17.58 19.61 16.73
C ILE A 314 -16.98 18.31 17.28
N LYS A 315 -16.69 18.30 18.58
CA LYS A 315 -16.07 17.17 19.26
C LYS A 315 -17.12 16.10 19.62
N PRO A 316 -16.84 14.80 19.39
CA PRO A 316 -17.70 13.72 19.87
C PRO A 316 -17.66 13.65 21.41
N ASN A 317 -18.82 13.47 22.06
CA ASN A 317 -18.88 13.37 23.52
C ASN A 317 -18.99 11.90 23.99
N LEU A 318 -17.84 11.29 24.29
CA LEU A 318 -17.77 9.88 24.71
C LEU A 318 -18.08 9.62 26.20
N ASN A 319 -18.19 10.67 27.02
CA ASN A 319 -18.28 10.52 28.47
C ASN A 319 -19.57 9.84 28.95
N GLN A 320 -20.63 9.89 28.14
CA GLN A 320 -21.91 9.27 28.47
C GLN A 320 -21.90 7.77 28.14
N LEU A 321 -21.33 7.38 27.00
CA LEU A 321 -21.31 6.00 26.49
C LEU A 321 -20.20 5.13 27.08
N SER A 322 -19.04 5.70 27.37
CA SER A 322 -17.88 4.98 27.90
C SER A 322 -18.16 4.25 29.23
N LYS A 323 -19.18 4.67 29.99
CA LYS A 323 -19.60 4.02 31.23
C LYS A 323 -20.31 2.67 31.01
N PHE A 324 -20.88 2.45 29.83
CA PHE A 324 -21.66 1.27 29.50
C PHE A 324 -20.88 0.21 28.71
N ILE A 325 -19.68 0.55 28.23
CA ILE A 325 -18.87 -0.32 27.37
C ILE A 325 -17.63 -0.79 28.14
N ASP A 326 -17.59 -2.07 28.49
CA ASP A 326 -16.40 -2.67 29.13
C ASP A 326 -15.24 -2.81 28.12
N ILE A 327 -14.34 -1.84 28.06
CA ILE A 327 -13.11 -1.95 27.25
C ILE A 327 -11.96 -2.66 27.98
N GLY A 328 -12.17 -3.12 29.21
CA GLY A 328 -11.17 -3.82 30.03
C GLY A 328 -10.84 -5.21 29.49
N THR A 329 -11.79 -5.83 28.77
CA THR A 329 -11.57 -7.06 28.01
C THR A 329 -11.93 -6.90 26.53
N LYS A 330 -11.15 -7.50 25.64
CA LYS A 330 -11.35 -7.41 24.17
C LYS A 330 -11.59 -8.79 23.56
N PRO A 331 -12.29 -8.90 22.42
CA PRO A 331 -12.42 -10.18 21.75
C PRO A 331 -11.07 -10.66 21.20
N ASP A 332 -10.91 -11.98 21.13
CA ASP A 332 -9.66 -12.64 20.75
C ASP A 332 -9.18 -12.29 19.33
N PHE A 333 -10.07 -11.97 18.39
CA PHE A 333 -9.66 -11.48 17.07
C PHE A 333 -8.98 -10.11 17.12
N MET A 334 -9.18 -9.32 18.18
CA MET A 334 -8.46 -8.05 18.41
C MET A 334 -7.10 -8.23 19.09
N GLN A 335 -6.64 -9.48 19.21
CA GLN A 335 -5.31 -9.75 19.73
C GLN A 335 -4.26 -9.02 18.92
N LYS A 336 -3.36 -8.36 19.68
CA LYS A 336 -2.25 -7.67 19.08
C LYS A 336 -1.35 -8.67 18.40
N GLU A 337 -0.90 -8.19 17.28
CA GLU A 337 -0.26 -8.90 16.22
C GLU A 337 1.09 -9.48 16.75
N PHE A 338 1.70 -8.88 17.79
CA PHE A 338 2.91 -9.35 18.51
C PHE A 338 2.78 -10.54 19.45
N ARG A 339 1.59 -11.12 19.56
CA ARG A 339 1.43 -12.43 20.17
C ARG A 339 1.95 -13.49 19.22
N ILE A 340 3.24 -13.78 19.34
CA ILE A 340 3.91 -14.89 18.67
C ILE A 340 3.18 -16.17 19.07
N GLU A 341 2.75 -16.95 18.07
CA GLU A 341 2.26 -18.30 18.29
C GLU A 341 3.38 -19.12 18.96
N PRO A 342 3.08 -19.97 19.95
CA PRO A 342 4.09 -20.66 20.74
C PRO A 342 5.17 -21.41 19.93
N ASP A 343 4.88 -21.73 18.67
CA ASP A 343 5.61 -22.66 17.83
C ASP A 343 6.17 -22.03 16.53
N ASP A 344 6.47 -20.72 16.51
CA ASP A 344 7.09 -20.04 15.36
C ASP A 344 8.45 -20.67 14.97
N PRO A 345 8.54 -21.41 13.85
CA PRO A 345 9.72 -22.21 13.53
C PRO A 345 10.75 -21.45 12.69
N ASP A 346 10.46 -20.20 12.28
CA ASP A 346 11.37 -19.36 11.49
C ASP A 346 12.40 -18.61 12.35
N PHE A 347 12.47 -18.89 13.65
CA PHE A 347 13.45 -18.29 14.56
C PHE A 347 14.27 -19.37 15.27
N SER A 348 15.58 -19.40 15.02
CA SER A 348 16.52 -20.29 15.71
C SER A 348 16.73 -19.83 17.16
N LEU A 349 15.69 -19.97 18.00
CA LEU A 349 15.81 -19.72 19.43
C LEU A 349 16.30 -20.97 20.13
N THR A 350 17.21 -20.77 21.09
CA THR A 350 17.61 -21.86 21.97
C THR A 350 16.44 -22.27 22.88
N PRO A 351 16.34 -23.54 23.31
CA PRO A 351 15.27 -24.00 24.20
C PRO A 351 15.12 -23.17 25.50
N SER A 352 16.22 -22.57 25.96
CA SER A 352 16.29 -21.69 27.12
C SER A 352 15.60 -20.34 26.88
N GLU A 353 15.74 -19.78 25.69
CA GLU A 353 15.10 -18.53 25.26
C GLU A 353 13.61 -18.72 25.04
N VAL A 354 13.20 -19.85 24.45
CA VAL A 354 11.78 -20.26 24.33
C VAL A 354 11.10 -20.29 25.70
N LYS A 355 11.77 -20.80 26.74
CA LYS A 355 11.25 -20.89 28.12
C LYS A 355 11.13 -19.52 28.81
N LYS A 356 12.13 -18.64 28.68
CA LYS A 356 12.09 -17.26 29.21
C LYS A 356 11.03 -16.42 28.50
N ARG A 357 10.94 -16.54 27.18
CA ARG A 357 9.97 -15.84 26.32
C ARG A 357 8.54 -16.32 26.57
N SER A 358 8.33 -17.63 26.81
CA SER A 358 7.04 -18.20 27.23
C SER A 358 6.54 -17.67 28.57
N ARG A 359 7.44 -17.45 29.56
CA ARG A 359 7.08 -16.85 30.85
C ARG A 359 6.69 -15.38 30.71
N ARG A 360 7.43 -14.61 29.91
CA ARG A 360 7.05 -13.22 29.55
C ARG A 360 5.72 -13.17 28.78
N MET A 361 5.50 -14.06 27.82
CA MET A 361 4.24 -14.16 27.08
C MET A 361 3.06 -14.48 28.00
N ARG A 362 3.24 -15.36 28.99
CA ARG A 362 2.22 -15.65 30.01
C ARG A 362 1.86 -14.40 30.82
N TYR A 363 2.87 -13.63 31.24
CA TYR A 363 2.70 -12.34 31.92
C TYR A 363 1.97 -11.28 31.06
N TRP A 364 2.21 -11.24 29.74
CA TRP A 364 1.48 -10.34 28.82
C TRP A 364 0.06 -10.84 28.47
N ARG A 365 -0.18 -12.17 28.45
CA ARG A 365 -1.53 -12.76 28.35
C ARG A 365 -2.41 -12.36 29.53
N GLU A 366 -1.82 -12.20 30.70
CA GLU A 366 -2.50 -11.86 31.95
C GLU A 366 -2.80 -10.36 32.10
N ARG A 367 -2.19 -9.47 31.31
CA ARG A 367 -2.31 -8.00 31.45
C ARG A 367 -3.37 -7.31 30.57
N GLU A 368 -3.66 -7.85 29.39
CA GLU A 368 -4.81 -7.45 28.56
C GLU A 368 -5.76 -8.65 28.51
N GLY A 369 -6.93 -8.55 29.18
CA GLY A 369 -7.90 -9.63 29.19
C GLY A 369 -8.52 -9.81 27.81
N TYR A 370 -8.39 -11.00 27.22
CA TYR A 370 -9.09 -11.33 25.98
C TYR A 370 -10.14 -12.39 26.24
N TYR A 371 -11.34 -12.20 25.71
CA TYR A 371 -12.38 -13.22 25.71
C TYR A 371 -12.50 -13.84 24.32
N ARG A 372 -13.00 -15.08 24.27
CA ARG A 372 -13.21 -15.81 23.02
C ARG A 372 -14.50 -15.31 22.37
N SER A 373 -14.42 -14.70 21.18
CA SER A 373 -15.60 -14.32 20.40
C SER A 373 -16.21 -15.55 19.74
N GLU A 374 -17.52 -15.77 19.89
CA GLU A 374 -18.25 -16.86 19.22
C GLU A 374 -18.77 -16.46 17.83
N LYS A 375 -18.65 -15.17 17.47
CA LYS A 375 -19.05 -14.60 16.18
C LYS A 375 -18.06 -14.89 15.04
N ALA A 376 -18.43 -14.52 13.82
CA ALA A 376 -17.64 -14.78 12.61
C ALA A 376 -16.19 -14.33 12.74
N LEU A 377 -15.94 -13.12 13.26
CA LEU A 377 -14.58 -12.59 13.43
C LEU A 377 -13.70 -13.49 14.32
N GLY A 378 -14.23 -13.96 15.45
CA GLY A 378 -13.53 -14.91 16.31
C GLY A 378 -13.26 -16.24 15.60
N GLN A 379 -14.25 -16.77 14.87
CA GLN A 379 -14.12 -18.01 14.11
C GLN A 379 -13.05 -17.92 13.01
N LEU A 380 -13.00 -16.80 12.28
CA LEU A 380 -12.01 -16.54 11.23
C LEU A 380 -10.60 -16.41 11.82
N PHE A 381 -10.45 -15.69 12.93
CA PHE A 381 -9.16 -15.48 13.58
C PHE A 381 -8.50 -16.79 14.01
N ARG A 382 -9.29 -17.71 14.59
CA ARG A 382 -8.81 -19.01 15.11
C ARG A 382 -8.54 -20.05 14.02
N GLN A 383 -8.97 -19.83 12.79
CA GLN A 383 -8.72 -20.75 11.67
C GLN A 383 -7.30 -20.66 11.10
N ILE A 384 -6.57 -19.58 11.39
CA ILE A 384 -5.22 -19.36 10.89
C ILE A 384 -4.23 -19.56 12.02
N ASP A 385 -3.22 -20.39 11.77
CA ASP A 385 -2.00 -20.47 12.58
C ASP A 385 -0.84 -20.07 11.66
N ILE A 386 -0.38 -18.83 11.77
CA ILE A 386 0.56 -18.26 10.78
C ILE A 386 1.84 -19.08 10.75
N SER A 387 2.38 -19.36 11.93
CA SER A 387 3.64 -20.06 12.07
C SER A 387 3.56 -21.49 11.57
N ALA A 388 2.53 -22.23 11.97
CA ALA A 388 2.34 -23.60 11.52
C ALA A 388 2.02 -23.68 10.01
N ASP A 389 1.19 -22.76 9.50
CA ASP A 389 0.82 -22.72 8.08
C ASP A 389 2.03 -22.41 7.20
N ILE A 390 2.82 -21.38 7.53
CA ILE A 390 4.03 -21.03 6.78
C ILE A 390 5.05 -22.17 6.81
N ALA A 391 5.31 -22.78 7.98
CA ALA A 391 6.24 -23.90 8.11
C ALA A 391 5.80 -25.12 7.28
N LYS A 392 4.51 -25.43 7.32
CA LYS A 392 3.91 -26.50 6.52
C LYS A 392 3.99 -26.23 5.03
N TRP A 393 3.85 -24.97 4.61
CA TRP A 393 3.96 -24.62 3.19
C TRP A 393 5.41 -24.62 2.73
N GLN A 394 6.33 -24.01 3.48
CA GLN A 394 7.76 -24.00 3.20
C GLN A 394 8.35 -25.41 3.10
N SER A 395 8.01 -26.31 4.03
CA SER A 395 8.49 -27.70 3.99
C SER A 395 8.08 -28.45 2.71
N ARG A 396 6.95 -28.09 2.09
CA ARG A 396 6.49 -28.63 0.80
C ARG A 396 7.17 -27.98 -0.41
N LEU A 397 7.77 -26.80 -0.23
CA LEU A 397 8.51 -26.10 -1.27
C LEU A 397 9.96 -26.58 -1.38
N ARG A 398 10.56 -27.04 -0.28
CA ARG A 398 11.95 -27.52 -0.22
C ARG A 398 12.18 -28.61 -1.28
N LEU A 399 13.06 -28.35 -2.22
CA LEU A 399 13.49 -29.34 -3.19
C LEU A 399 14.62 -30.17 -2.55
N LYS A 400 14.81 -31.43 -2.96
CA LYS A 400 15.87 -32.31 -2.41
C LYS A 400 17.31 -31.79 -2.61
N SER A 401 17.49 -30.71 -3.36
CA SER A 401 18.77 -30.08 -3.72
C SER A 401 18.91 -28.65 -3.14
N ASP A 402 18.35 -28.38 -1.96
CA ASP A 402 17.97 -27.03 -1.52
C ASP A 402 19.11 -26.08 -1.08
N GLU A 403 20.37 -26.41 -1.34
CA GLU A 403 21.50 -25.50 -1.21
C GLU A 403 22.14 -25.31 -2.58
N MET A 404 21.40 -24.62 -3.45
CA MET A 404 21.96 -24.20 -4.72
C MET A 404 22.99 -23.10 -4.46
N SER A 405 24.25 -23.38 -4.74
CA SER A 405 25.34 -22.42 -4.70
C SER A 405 25.06 -21.23 -5.62
N VAL A 406 25.73 -20.11 -5.35
CA VAL A 406 25.58 -18.88 -6.14
C VAL A 406 25.82 -19.12 -7.63
N ASN A 407 26.83 -19.93 -7.95
CA ASN A 407 27.17 -20.27 -9.33
C ASN A 407 26.06 -21.08 -10.01
N GLU A 408 25.46 -22.06 -9.33
CA GLU A 408 24.45 -22.92 -9.94
C GLU A 408 23.18 -22.18 -10.40
N TRP A 409 22.78 -21.12 -9.68
CA TRP A 409 21.61 -20.32 -10.08
C TRP A 409 21.93 -19.17 -11.01
N ALA A 410 23.12 -18.58 -10.86
CA ALA A 410 23.51 -17.43 -11.66
C ALA A 410 24.03 -17.83 -13.04
N ASP A 411 24.65 -18.99 -13.20
CA ASP A 411 25.25 -19.43 -14.48
C ASP A 411 24.26 -19.46 -15.65
N PRO A 412 23.01 -19.96 -15.53
CA PRO A 412 22.02 -19.85 -16.60
C PRO A 412 21.75 -18.41 -17.03
N ILE A 413 21.62 -17.49 -16.07
CA ILE A 413 21.39 -16.06 -16.31
C ILE A 413 22.63 -15.43 -16.96
N LYS A 414 23.83 -15.68 -16.43
CA LYS A 414 25.11 -15.22 -17.02
C LYS A 414 25.25 -15.71 -18.46
N ARG A 415 24.91 -16.97 -18.76
CA ARG A 415 24.91 -17.53 -20.12
C ARG A 415 23.87 -16.88 -21.02
N ALA A 416 22.67 -16.57 -20.51
CA ALA A 416 21.65 -15.84 -21.26
C ALA A 416 22.15 -14.44 -21.64
N LEU A 417 22.61 -13.65 -20.67
CA LEU A 417 23.16 -12.31 -20.91
C LEU A 417 24.35 -12.34 -21.87
N SER A 418 25.24 -13.34 -21.74
CA SER A 418 26.40 -13.50 -22.62
C SER A 418 26.04 -13.74 -24.09
N ARG A 419 24.89 -14.37 -24.38
CA ARG A 419 24.43 -14.59 -25.77
C ARG A 419 24.14 -13.26 -26.47
N TYR A 420 23.57 -12.30 -25.76
CA TYR A 420 23.25 -10.97 -26.28
C TYR A 420 24.48 -10.05 -26.42
N LEU A 421 25.63 -10.46 -25.87
CA LEU A 421 26.84 -9.64 -25.84
C LEU A 421 27.91 -10.04 -26.87
N LYS A 422 27.65 -10.99 -27.79
CA LYS A 422 28.69 -11.45 -28.75
C LYS A 422 28.43 -11.06 -30.22
N VAL A 423 29.12 -10.00 -30.67
CA VAL A 423 30.16 -10.08 -31.72
C VAL A 423 31.35 -9.18 -31.29
N GLY A 424 32.47 -9.78 -30.89
CA GLY A 424 33.80 -9.15 -30.99
C GLY A 424 34.49 -8.51 -29.77
N GLN A 425 33.89 -8.37 -28.57
CA GLN A 425 34.59 -7.69 -27.46
C GLN A 425 34.47 -8.38 -26.08
N VAL A 426 35.64 -8.73 -25.55
CA VAL A 426 36.07 -8.90 -24.14
C VAL A 426 35.37 -9.96 -23.28
N ASN A 427 36.20 -10.80 -22.64
CA ASN A 427 35.82 -11.67 -21.52
C ASN A 427 35.41 -10.83 -20.28
N LEU A 428 34.23 -10.21 -20.31
CA LEU A 428 33.66 -9.49 -19.16
C LEU A 428 33.43 -10.38 -17.91
N TRP A 429 33.52 -11.71 -18.07
CA TRP A 429 32.95 -12.69 -17.15
C TRP A 429 33.99 -13.40 -16.29
N THR A 430 35.29 -13.19 -16.51
CA THR A 430 36.33 -14.06 -15.92
C THR A 430 37.38 -13.40 -15.04
N THR A 431 37.41 -12.07 -14.87
CA THR A 431 38.49 -11.50 -14.04
C THR A 431 38.14 -10.11 -13.49
N THR A 432 37.98 -10.07 -12.16
CA THR A 432 38.00 -8.89 -11.27
C THR A 432 36.72 -8.04 -11.27
N ILE A 433 36.12 -7.87 -10.09
CA ILE A 433 35.11 -6.84 -9.83
C ILE A 433 35.77 -5.49 -10.14
N GLY A 434 35.25 -4.73 -11.12
CA GLY A 434 35.77 -3.38 -11.37
C GLY A 434 35.70 -2.56 -10.09
N SER A 435 36.75 -1.78 -9.77
CA SER A 435 36.83 -0.98 -8.53
C SER A 435 35.54 -0.20 -8.27
N ASP A 436 35.02 0.42 -9.32
CA ASP A 436 33.86 1.32 -9.24
C ASP A 436 32.57 0.55 -8.91
N HIS A 437 32.41 -0.67 -9.44
CA HIS A 437 31.28 -1.53 -9.08
C HIS A 437 31.40 -2.05 -7.64
N LEU A 438 32.62 -2.34 -7.18
CA LEU A 438 32.84 -2.80 -5.81
C LEU A 438 32.48 -1.70 -4.80
N ASP A 439 32.86 -0.45 -5.09
CA ASP A 439 32.56 0.67 -4.23
C ASP A 439 31.06 0.98 -4.23
N LEU A 440 30.40 0.95 -5.39
CA LEU A 440 28.94 1.07 -5.48
C LEU A 440 28.20 -0.04 -4.72
N LEU A 441 28.71 -1.29 -4.76
CA LEU A 441 28.13 -2.40 -3.98
C LEU A 441 28.30 -2.20 -2.47
N LYS A 442 29.46 -1.73 -2.02
CA LYS A 442 29.70 -1.45 -0.60
C LYS A 442 28.79 -0.32 -0.11
N GLU A 443 28.68 0.77 -0.87
CA GLU A 443 27.77 1.88 -0.56
C GLU A 443 26.32 1.41 -0.46
N TYR A 444 25.87 0.62 -1.46
CA TYR A 444 24.53 0.02 -1.44
C TYR A 444 24.27 -0.78 -0.16
N TYR A 445 25.19 -1.66 0.24
CA TYR A 445 25.00 -2.49 1.43
C TYR A 445 25.14 -1.72 2.75
N VAL A 446 25.96 -0.67 2.80
CA VAL A 446 26.05 0.22 3.97
C VAL A 446 24.74 0.99 4.18
N GLU A 447 24.16 1.54 3.11
CA GLU A 447 22.86 2.21 3.17
C GLU A 447 21.74 1.21 3.50
N LEU A 448 21.76 0.01 2.90
CA LEU A 448 20.80 -1.05 3.19
C LEU A 448 20.84 -1.46 4.67
N ASP A 449 22.03 -1.54 5.28
CA ASP A 449 22.20 -1.80 6.71
C ASP A 449 21.72 -0.64 7.59
N SER A 450 21.79 0.61 7.12
CA SER A 450 21.16 1.74 7.81
C SER A 450 19.64 1.59 7.80
N ILE A 451 19.05 1.35 6.62
CA ILE A 451 17.61 1.11 6.47
C ILE A 451 17.17 -0.07 7.35
N ALA A 452 17.94 -1.16 7.37
CA ALA A 452 17.65 -2.33 8.19
C ALA A 452 17.58 -2.02 9.68
N ARG A 453 18.42 -1.10 10.16
CA ARG A 453 18.47 -0.64 11.57
C ARG A 453 17.37 0.36 11.88
N ASP A 454 17.18 1.36 11.04
CA ASP A 454 16.27 2.49 11.27
C ASP A 454 14.80 2.06 11.28
N PHE A 455 14.47 1.03 10.50
CA PHE A 455 13.11 0.49 10.40
C PHE A 455 12.92 -0.81 11.22
N ALA A 456 13.95 -1.27 11.95
CA ALA A 456 13.80 -2.41 12.85
C ALA A 456 12.85 -2.06 14.02
N PRO A 457 11.89 -2.93 14.36
CA PRO A 457 11.03 -2.74 15.52
C PRO A 457 11.80 -2.53 16.84
N GLU A 458 11.42 -1.52 17.63
CA GLU A 458 11.99 -1.28 18.96
C GLU A 458 11.93 -2.54 19.85
N GLY A 459 13.10 -2.96 20.35
CA GLY A 459 13.24 -4.15 21.19
C GLY A 459 13.28 -5.49 20.45
N ARG A 460 13.39 -5.48 19.11
CA ARG A 460 13.85 -6.65 18.32
C ARG A 460 15.37 -6.81 18.54
N SER A 461 15.85 -8.04 18.70
CA SER A 461 17.28 -8.35 18.85
C SER A 461 18.04 -8.37 17.51
N GLU A 462 17.31 -8.28 16.41
CA GLU A 462 17.80 -8.46 15.04
C GLU A 462 17.28 -7.32 14.15
N TYR A 463 18.04 -6.94 13.14
CA TYR A 463 17.65 -5.95 12.13
C TYR A 463 16.67 -6.56 11.12
N LEU A 464 16.11 -5.72 10.24
CA LEU A 464 15.33 -6.23 9.11
C LEU A 464 16.24 -7.04 8.17
N THR A 465 15.71 -8.12 7.59
CA THR A 465 16.45 -8.86 6.55
C THR A 465 16.41 -8.13 5.21
N GLU A 466 17.33 -8.48 4.30
CA GLU A 466 17.31 -7.93 2.94
C GLU A 466 15.99 -8.21 2.22
N GLU A 467 15.38 -9.38 2.43
CA GLU A 467 14.07 -9.73 1.84
C GLU A 467 12.93 -8.89 2.40
N GLU A 468 12.93 -8.59 3.70
CA GLU A 468 11.95 -7.69 4.34
C GLU A 468 11.99 -6.32 3.65
N ILE A 469 13.19 -5.76 3.46
CA ILE A 469 13.40 -4.45 2.82
C ILE A 469 13.03 -4.53 1.33
N PHE A 470 13.49 -5.55 0.60
CA PHE A 470 13.28 -5.71 -0.83
C PHE A 470 11.80 -5.91 -1.20
N VAL A 471 11.04 -6.58 -0.35
CA VAL A 471 9.58 -6.73 -0.52
C VAL A 471 8.84 -5.49 0.01
N GLY A 472 9.42 -4.76 0.95
CA GLY A 472 8.83 -3.58 1.57
C GLY A 472 7.85 -3.95 2.68
N VAL A 473 8.24 -4.89 3.55
CA VAL A 473 7.45 -5.44 4.66
C VAL A 473 8.28 -5.57 5.92
N VAL A 474 7.63 -5.52 7.08
CA VAL A 474 8.26 -5.81 8.38
C VAL A 474 7.65 -7.08 8.98
N ILE A 475 8.41 -8.17 8.93
CA ILE A 475 8.05 -9.53 9.33
C ILE A 475 8.80 -9.87 10.62
N GLY A 476 8.54 -9.10 11.67
CA GLY A 476 9.19 -9.30 12.96
C GLY A 476 8.71 -8.27 13.95
N ARG A 477 8.83 -8.56 15.26
CA ARG A 477 8.29 -7.67 16.29
C ARG A 477 9.12 -7.62 17.54
N GLY A 478 9.35 -6.40 18.00
CA GLY A 478 9.58 -6.08 19.39
C GLY A 478 8.26 -5.74 20.11
N PRO A 479 8.26 -5.70 21.45
CA PRO A 479 7.06 -5.51 22.27
C PRO A 479 6.37 -4.14 22.14
N TYR A 480 6.96 -3.19 21.40
CA TYR A 480 6.51 -1.79 21.34
C TYR A 480 5.95 -1.33 19.99
N MET A 481 5.85 -2.20 18.99
CA MET A 481 5.24 -1.79 17.71
C MET A 481 3.74 -1.53 17.86
N GLN A 482 3.37 -0.24 17.87
CA GLN A 482 1.99 0.23 17.84
C GLN A 482 1.42 0.18 16.42
N HIS A 483 0.17 -0.27 16.30
CA HIS A 483 -0.54 -0.53 15.04
C HIS A 483 -0.62 0.67 14.09
N ASN A 484 -0.64 1.89 14.62
CA ASN A 484 -0.75 3.11 13.81
C ASN A 484 0.59 3.54 13.20
N ARG A 485 1.74 3.01 13.68
CA ARG A 485 3.05 3.31 13.09
C ARG A 485 3.44 2.33 11.99
N THR A 486 2.89 1.11 11.95
CA THR A 486 3.36 0.07 11.03
C THR A 486 3.14 0.43 9.56
N PHE A 487 2.00 1.03 9.20
CA PHE A 487 1.71 1.42 7.81
C PHE A 487 2.67 2.53 7.33
N ASP A 488 2.79 3.61 8.10
CA ASP A 488 3.69 4.72 7.78
C ASP A 488 5.15 4.26 7.74
N VAL A 489 5.56 3.44 8.71
CA VAL A 489 6.89 2.81 8.74
C VAL A 489 7.13 1.98 7.48
N MET A 490 6.17 1.16 7.06
CA MET A 490 6.29 0.36 5.84
C MET A 490 6.33 1.22 4.58
N ASN A 491 5.60 2.33 4.52
CA ASN A 491 5.66 3.25 3.38
C ASN A 491 6.98 4.02 3.33
N SER A 492 7.47 4.52 4.47
CA SER A 492 8.79 5.14 4.56
C SER A 492 9.90 4.14 4.21
N LEU A 493 9.81 2.89 4.67
CA LEU A 493 10.74 1.81 4.29
C LEU A 493 10.77 1.61 2.76
N ARG A 494 9.59 1.52 2.13
CA ARG A 494 9.46 1.35 0.68
C ARG A 494 10.06 2.54 -0.08
N SER A 495 9.79 3.76 0.37
CA SER A 495 10.34 4.99 -0.23
C SER A 495 11.86 5.05 -0.11
N CYS A 496 12.43 4.73 1.05
CA CYS A 496 13.88 4.67 1.24
C CYS A 496 14.53 3.60 0.35
N CYS A 497 13.95 2.40 0.29
CA CYS A 497 14.44 1.32 -0.57
C CYS A 497 14.38 1.70 -2.07
N GLN A 498 13.29 2.34 -2.51
CA GLN A 498 13.16 2.82 -3.89
C GLN A 498 14.20 3.89 -4.22
N THR A 499 14.46 4.82 -3.29
CA THR A 499 15.47 5.88 -3.46
C THR A 499 16.88 5.29 -3.56
N LEU A 500 17.23 4.35 -2.69
CA LEU A 500 18.51 3.63 -2.72
C LEU A 500 18.72 2.93 -4.07
N ILE A 501 17.71 2.21 -4.57
CA ILE A 501 17.80 1.52 -5.87
C ILE A 501 17.93 2.51 -7.01
N ARG A 502 17.18 3.62 -6.97
CA ARG A 502 17.24 4.65 -8.01
C ARG A 502 18.66 5.22 -8.15
N ARG A 503 19.33 5.54 -7.04
CA ARG A 503 20.72 6.05 -7.05
C ARG A 503 21.69 5.08 -7.72
N VAL A 504 21.61 3.79 -7.39
CA VAL A 504 22.44 2.77 -8.03
C VAL A 504 22.16 2.69 -9.53
N LEU A 505 20.89 2.78 -9.94
CA LEU A 505 20.52 2.77 -11.35
C LEU A 505 20.97 4.04 -12.09
N GLU A 506 20.90 5.21 -11.47
CA GLU A 506 21.36 6.48 -12.05
C GLU A 506 22.85 6.41 -12.42
N VAL A 507 23.70 5.88 -11.52
CA VAL A 507 25.14 5.66 -11.79
C VAL A 507 25.36 4.71 -12.98
N LEU A 508 24.51 3.69 -13.15
CA LEU A 508 24.68 2.68 -14.20
C LEU A 508 24.06 3.08 -15.54
N VAL A 509 23.04 3.95 -15.55
CA VAL A 509 22.19 4.27 -16.70
C VAL A 509 22.45 5.68 -17.27
N VAL A 510 23.04 6.59 -16.50
CA VAL A 510 23.34 7.96 -16.94
C VAL A 510 24.83 8.10 -17.30
N ILE A 511 25.16 8.89 -18.33
CA ILE A 511 26.55 9.27 -18.65
C ILE A 511 26.90 10.51 -17.81
N ASP A 512 28.01 10.42 -17.08
CA ASP A 512 28.55 11.49 -16.24
C ASP A 512 28.64 12.84 -16.96
N GLY A 513 27.94 13.82 -16.39
CA GLY A 513 28.12 15.25 -16.64
C GLY A 513 28.43 15.97 -15.32
N ARG A 514 29.43 15.47 -14.59
CA ARG A 514 29.98 15.99 -13.32
C ARG A 514 29.09 15.89 -12.09
N ALA A 515 29.66 15.22 -11.10
CA ALA A 515 29.70 15.70 -9.73
C ALA A 515 30.14 17.19 -9.68
N GLU A 516 29.20 18.11 -9.79
CA GLU A 516 29.30 19.41 -9.14
C GLU A 516 28.21 19.45 -8.08
N THR A 517 28.64 19.55 -6.83
CA THR A 517 27.82 19.82 -5.65
C THR A 517 27.00 21.09 -5.90
N THR A 518 25.73 20.95 -6.26
CA THR A 518 24.77 22.06 -6.27
C THR A 518 23.49 21.63 -5.58
N ASP A 519 23.30 22.20 -4.38
CA ASP A 519 22.06 22.38 -3.61
C ASP A 519 21.17 21.19 -3.19
N ASP A 520 21.47 19.95 -3.59
CA ASP A 520 20.72 18.78 -3.08
C ASP A 520 21.14 18.33 -1.66
N GLU A 521 22.26 18.84 -1.13
CA GLU A 521 22.63 18.67 0.29
C GLU A 521 21.67 19.42 1.23
N LYS A 522 20.93 20.44 0.74
CA LYS A 522 19.94 21.15 1.56
C LYS A 522 18.64 20.35 1.73
N GLU A 523 18.20 19.59 0.73
CA GLU A 523 17.10 18.64 0.94
C GLU A 523 17.51 17.48 1.87
N PHE A 524 18.79 17.13 1.88
CA PHE A 524 19.35 16.12 2.77
C PHE A 524 19.37 16.57 4.25
N GLU A 525 19.68 17.85 4.55
CA GLU A 525 19.58 18.40 5.92
C GLU A 525 18.14 18.64 6.40
N ILE A 526 17.22 19.01 5.50
CA ILE A 526 15.82 19.28 5.85
C ILE A 526 15.05 17.99 6.21
N LEU A 527 15.36 16.87 5.54
CA LEU A 527 14.77 15.57 5.90
C LEU A 527 15.40 14.95 7.16
N TRP A 528 16.70 15.14 7.39
CA TRP A 528 17.42 14.54 8.52
C TRP A 528 17.22 15.29 9.85
N SER A 529 16.99 16.61 9.81
CA SER A 529 16.70 17.40 11.01
C SER A 529 15.31 17.13 11.61
N SER A 530 14.43 16.45 10.88
CA SER A 530 13.05 16.17 11.28
C SER A 530 12.88 14.82 11.99
N LYS A 531 13.76 14.44 12.93
CA LYS A 531 13.50 13.32 13.87
C LYS A 531 14.45 13.30 15.09
N LYS A 532 14.11 14.06 16.14
CA LYS A 532 14.21 13.64 17.55
C LYS A 532 13.19 14.45 18.40
N PRO A 533 12.33 13.82 19.21
CA PRO A 533 11.77 14.50 20.37
C PRO A 533 12.90 14.61 21.41
N ALA A 534 13.40 15.82 21.65
CA ALA A 534 14.29 16.07 22.76
C ALA A 534 13.50 15.95 24.08
N VAL A 535 13.90 14.99 24.91
CA VAL A 535 13.58 14.96 26.34
C VAL A 535 14.87 15.32 27.08
N GLN A 536 14.94 16.55 27.57
CA GLN A 536 15.71 17.06 28.71
C GLN A 536 15.37 18.56 28.78
N GLY A 537 14.83 19.11 29.87
CA GLY A 537 15.30 19.04 31.25
C GLY A 537 15.77 20.45 31.60
N ASP A 538 15.13 21.06 32.59
CA ASP A 538 15.25 22.45 33.06
C ASP A 538 16.66 23.07 33.02
N GLU A 539 16.74 24.36 32.70
CA GLU A 539 17.38 25.40 33.54
C GLU A 539 17.13 26.82 32.97
N ASP A 540 16.90 27.76 33.87
CA ASP A 540 16.63 29.19 33.70
C ASP A 540 17.70 29.94 32.87
N GLU A 541 17.30 30.98 32.12
CA GLU A 541 17.67 32.36 32.43
C GLU A 541 17.07 33.39 31.44
N THR A 542 16.67 34.49 32.06
CA THR A 542 16.11 35.76 31.59
C THR A 542 16.94 36.53 30.56
N VAL A 543 16.28 37.45 29.82
CA VAL A 543 16.60 38.91 29.64
C VAL A 543 16.38 39.42 28.19
N LEU A 544 15.47 40.42 28.08
CA LEU A 544 15.49 41.71 27.33
C LEU A 544 16.08 41.74 25.89
N GLU A 545 15.68 42.54 24.90
CA GLU A 545 14.74 43.65 24.69
C GLU A 545 14.95 44.09 23.22
N THR A 546 13.94 44.76 22.63
CA THR A 546 14.07 45.77 21.54
C THR A 546 14.53 45.29 20.16
N GLY A 547 14.01 45.77 19.02
CA GLY A 547 13.08 46.84 18.71
C GLY A 547 13.29 47.27 17.24
N GLY A 548 12.26 47.90 16.65
CA GLY A 548 12.39 48.75 15.46
C GLY A 548 12.14 48.05 14.12
N ALA A 549 10.96 48.16 13.49
CA ALA A 549 10.41 49.35 12.79
C ALA A 549 10.94 49.46 11.33
N THR A 550 10.02 49.31 10.36
CA THR A 550 9.57 50.35 9.39
C THR A 550 10.35 50.32 8.07
N THR A 551 9.82 50.50 6.85
CA THR A 551 8.52 50.95 6.30
C THR A 551 8.62 50.96 4.76
N ASP A 552 7.46 50.78 4.10
CA ASP A 552 6.97 51.45 2.85
C ASP A 552 7.76 51.25 1.54
N GLY A 553 7.16 50.90 0.39
CA GLY A 553 6.02 51.46 -0.37
C GLY A 553 6.53 51.62 -1.84
N ASN A 554 5.80 51.70 -2.96
CA ASN A 554 4.40 51.87 -3.33
C ASN A 554 4.30 51.69 -4.88
N GLU A 555 3.08 51.60 -5.42
CA GLU A 555 2.62 51.98 -6.80
C GLU A 555 2.91 51.02 -7.98
N GLU A 556 1.93 50.34 -8.59
CA GLU A 556 0.78 50.77 -9.44
C GLU A 556 1.13 51.55 -10.72
N THR A 557 0.87 50.94 -11.90
CA THR A 557 0.14 51.53 -13.06
C THR A 557 -0.09 50.46 -14.15
N GLY A 558 -1.35 50.26 -14.58
CA GLY A 558 -1.68 49.75 -15.94
C GLY A 558 -2.10 50.94 -16.84
N PRO A 559 -2.92 50.76 -17.90
CA PRO A 559 -3.07 49.66 -18.86
C PRO A 559 -2.99 50.16 -20.33
N THR A 560 -2.90 49.28 -21.34
CA THR A 560 -3.34 49.63 -22.71
C THR A 560 -3.72 48.40 -23.55
N SER A 561 -4.81 48.58 -24.28
CA SER A 561 -5.53 47.71 -25.21
C SER A 561 -4.80 47.44 -26.54
N GLN A 562 -5.01 46.27 -27.17
CA GLN A 562 -5.87 46.10 -28.36
C GLN A 562 -5.74 44.70 -28.99
N ASP A 563 -6.87 44.28 -29.56
CA ASP A 563 -7.17 43.04 -30.28
C ASP A 563 -6.22 42.69 -31.42
N GLY A 564 -6.09 41.37 -31.70
CA GLY A 564 -5.67 40.91 -33.01
C GLY A 564 -5.21 39.45 -33.08
N ALA A 565 -6.00 38.63 -33.76
CA ALA A 565 -5.60 37.39 -34.45
C ALA A 565 -5.31 36.14 -33.60
N TRP A 566 -6.40 35.43 -33.28
CA TRP A 566 -6.41 33.97 -33.25
C TRP A 566 -6.27 33.44 -34.68
N ASN A 567 -5.08 32.93 -35.01
CA ASN A 567 -4.73 31.92 -36.01
C ASN A 567 -3.28 32.15 -36.42
N ASP A 568 -2.53 31.06 -36.53
CA ASP A 568 -1.11 30.98 -36.88
C ASP A 568 -0.15 31.08 -35.68
N ILE A 569 0.12 29.93 -35.05
CA ILE A 569 1.43 29.37 -34.64
C ILE A 569 1.14 27.96 -34.07
N LEU A 570 0.96 27.00 -34.98
CA LEU A 570 1.14 25.55 -34.72
C LEU A 570 2.16 24.97 -35.72
N ALA A 571 3.07 25.82 -36.18
CA ALA A 571 4.23 25.45 -36.96
C ALA A 571 5.30 26.53 -36.72
N SER A 572 6.53 26.08 -36.42
CA SER A 572 7.75 26.83 -36.08
C SER A 572 7.80 27.40 -34.66
N GLU A 573 8.42 26.65 -33.74
CA GLU A 573 9.78 26.94 -33.26
C GLU A 573 10.21 25.81 -32.30
N ASP A 574 11.01 24.91 -32.87
CA ASP A 574 12.02 24.15 -32.14
C ASP A 574 13.21 25.10 -31.88
N GLU A 575 14.01 24.78 -30.87
CA GLU A 575 15.29 25.41 -30.47
C GLU A 575 15.24 26.60 -29.49
N SER A 576 15.14 26.29 -28.18
CA SER A 576 16.22 26.57 -27.20
C SER A 576 15.76 26.39 -25.75
N ALA A 577 15.92 25.19 -25.22
CA ALA A 577 16.16 24.97 -23.80
C ALA A 577 17.08 23.76 -23.67
N ALA A 578 18.37 24.03 -23.49
CA ALA A 578 19.37 23.01 -23.24
C ALA A 578 19.19 22.45 -21.83
N ASP A 579 18.81 21.19 -21.75
CA ASP A 579 19.21 20.30 -20.65
C ASP A 579 19.32 18.87 -21.22
N PHE A 580 20.41 18.62 -21.97
CA PHE A 580 20.69 17.31 -22.54
C PHE A 580 21.45 16.47 -21.50
N SER A 581 20.75 15.71 -20.67
CA SER A 581 21.31 14.44 -20.20
C SER A 581 21.24 13.47 -21.39
N GLU A 582 22.35 13.22 -22.08
CA GLU A 582 22.40 12.17 -23.10
C GLU A 582 22.17 10.81 -22.41
N GLU A 583 21.00 10.20 -22.60
CA GLU A 583 20.77 8.83 -22.17
C GLU A 583 21.82 7.91 -22.81
N VAL A 584 22.44 7.04 -22.00
CA VAL A 584 23.38 6.03 -22.49
C VAL A 584 22.69 5.23 -23.61
N PRO A 585 23.32 5.06 -24.80
CA PRO A 585 22.75 4.24 -25.86
C PRO A 585 22.30 2.86 -25.33
N PRO A 586 21.14 2.32 -25.72
CA PRO A 586 20.56 1.14 -25.08
C PRO A 586 21.52 -0.07 -24.95
N MET A 587 22.39 -0.28 -25.95
CA MET A 587 23.41 -1.35 -25.91
C MET A 587 24.49 -1.11 -24.86
N GLU A 588 24.93 0.13 -24.69
CA GLU A 588 25.94 0.49 -23.68
C GLU A 588 25.34 0.43 -22.27
N ARG A 589 24.08 0.84 -22.12
CA ARG A 589 23.30 0.68 -20.89
C ARG A 589 23.18 -0.79 -20.51
N PHE A 590 22.83 -1.65 -21.46
CA PHE A 590 22.75 -3.10 -21.27
C PHE A 590 24.08 -3.69 -20.80
N LYS A 591 25.21 -3.30 -21.41
CA LYS A 591 26.55 -3.76 -21.00
C LYS A 591 26.87 -3.38 -19.56
N ARG A 592 26.63 -2.11 -19.17
CA ARG A 592 26.88 -1.63 -17.80
C ARG A 592 26.06 -2.41 -16.77
N LEU A 593 24.77 -2.57 -17.02
CA LEU A 593 23.86 -3.32 -16.14
C LEU A 593 24.25 -4.80 -16.03
N ALA A 594 24.57 -5.44 -17.16
CA ALA A 594 25.01 -6.84 -17.17
C ALA A 594 26.36 -7.02 -16.45
N ALA A 595 27.30 -6.10 -16.61
CA ALA A 595 28.59 -6.11 -15.91
C ALA A 595 28.42 -5.92 -14.39
N PHE A 596 27.54 -5.01 -13.97
CA PHE A 596 27.20 -4.84 -12.56
C PHE A 596 26.52 -6.09 -11.98
N PHE A 597 25.57 -6.71 -12.71
CA PHE A 597 24.95 -7.96 -12.29
C PHE A 597 25.98 -9.05 -11.99
N VAL A 598 26.99 -9.23 -12.87
CA VAL A 598 28.09 -10.18 -12.64
C VAL A 598 28.91 -9.83 -11.42
N SER A 599 29.24 -8.54 -11.27
CA SER A 599 30.00 -8.02 -10.14
C SER A 599 29.28 -8.30 -8.82
N ALA A 600 27.97 -8.05 -8.77
CA ALA A 600 27.11 -8.34 -7.63
C ALA A 600 27.03 -9.84 -7.32
N VAL A 601 26.93 -10.70 -8.33
CA VAL A 601 26.94 -12.16 -8.15
C VAL A 601 28.28 -12.65 -7.60
N ASN A 602 29.40 -12.13 -8.11
CA ASN A 602 30.73 -12.50 -7.61
C ASN A 602 30.94 -12.00 -6.17
N TYR A 603 30.50 -10.78 -5.87
CA TYR A 603 30.51 -10.25 -4.51
C TYR A 603 29.70 -11.12 -3.54
N GLN A 604 28.51 -11.57 -3.94
CA GLN A 604 27.68 -12.51 -3.18
C GLN A 604 28.36 -13.87 -2.96
N ALA A 605 29.15 -14.36 -3.92
CA ALA A 605 29.88 -15.61 -3.76
C ALA A 605 30.95 -15.50 -2.65
N GLU A 606 31.53 -14.31 -2.46
CA GLU A 606 32.47 -13.99 -1.37
C GLU A 606 31.75 -13.60 -0.06
N HIS A 607 30.52 -13.07 -0.16
CA HIS A 607 29.69 -12.60 0.96
C HIS A 607 28.29 -13.26 0.90
N PRO A 608 28.14 -14.53 1.34
CA PRO A 608 26.90 -15.30 1.17
C PRO A 608 25.66 -14.71 1.86
N ASP A 609 25.87 -13.84 2.86
CA ASP A 609 24.84 -13.10 3.56
C ASP A 609 24.22 -11.97 2.71
N ARG A 610 24.94 -11.49 1.70
CA ARG A 610 24.58 -10.36 0.84
C ARG A 610 23.98 -10.80 -0.48
N ARG A 611 22.66 -10.69 -0.65
CA ARG A 611 21.90 -11.42 -1.69
C ARG A 611 21.03 -10.55 -2.59
N SER A 612 20.72 -9.31 -2.19
CA SER A 612 19.79 -8.42 -2.91
C SER A 612 20.36 -7.72 -4.14
N ALA A 613 21.65 -7.38 -4.16
CA ALA A 613 22.25 -6.50 -5.18
C ALA A 613 22.10 -6.98 -6.64
N PRO A 614 22.18 -8.28 -6.99
CA PRO A 614 21.94 -8.72 -8.35
C PRO A 614 20.53 -8.38 -8.86
N TRP A 615 19.56 -8.28 -7.95
CA TRP A 615 18.14 -8.17 -8.29
C TRP A 615 17.68 -6.74 -8.52
N ILE A 616 18.41 -5.73 -8.03
CA ILE A 616 18.03 -4.31 -8.19
C ILE A 616 18.19 -3.83 -9.64
N VAL A 617 19.12 -4.43 -10.40
CA VAL A 617 19.36 -4.10 -11.81
C VAL A 617 18.57 -4.96 -12.79
N MET A 618 18.05 -6.11 -12.34
CA MET A 618 17.35 -7.07 -13.21
C MET A 618 16.14 -6.48 -13.96
N PRO A 619 15.26 -5.66 -13.33
CA PRO A 619 14.15 -5.05 -14.06
C PRO A 619 14.61 -4.19 -15.24
N GLU A 620 15.71 -3.48 -15.05
CA GLU A 620 16.26 -2.56 -16.04
C GLU A 620 17.01 -3.30 -17.17
N ILE A 621 17.64 -4.42 -16.83
CA ILE A 621 18.17 -5.39 -17.82
C ILE A 621 17.02 -5.90 -18.70
N LEU A 622 15.93 -6.37 -18.09
CA LEU A 622 14.77 -6.92 -18.84
C LEU A 622 14.15 -5.84 -19.76
N ARG A 623 13.95 -4.63 -19.25
CA ARG A 623 13.45 -3.49 -20.04
C ARG A 623 14.36 -3.17 -21.23
N THR A 624 15.67 -3.06 -20.99
CA THR A 624 16.63 -2.74 -22.05
C THR A 624 16.73 -3.85 -23.09
N MET A 625 16.55 -5.11 -22.69
CA MET A 625 16.47 -6.24 -23.63
C MET A 625 15.21 -6.16 -24.50
N GLU A 626 14.06 -5.79 -23.93
CA GLU A 626 12.84 -5.57 -24.72
C GLU A 626 13.07 -4.46 -25.75
N GLU A 627 13.64 -3.32 -25.36
CA GLU A 627 13.93 -2.21 -26.28
C GLU A 627 14.94 -2.55 -27.40
N LEU A 628 16.02 -3.25 -27.07
CA LEU A 628 17.08 -3.58 -28.03
C LEU A 628 16.67 -4.64 -29.05
N PHE A 629 15.72 -5.50 -28.70
CA PHE A 629 15.43 -6.73 -29.44
C PHE A 629 13.94 -6.87 -29.83
N GLU A 630 13.12 -5.84 -29.62
CA GLU A 630 11.79 -5.72 -30.22
C GLU A 630 11.90 -5.48 -31.74
N GLY A 631 11.42 -6.44 -32.55
CA GLY A 631 11.35 -6.33 -34.01
C GLY A 631 12.25 -7.30 -34.80
N ALA A 632 13.09 -8.11 -34.15
CA ALA A 632 13.77 -9.21 -34.83
C ALA A 632 12.74 -10.30 -35.21
N GLU A 633 12.56 -10.55 -36.50
CA GLU A 633 11.62 -11.52 -37.12
C GLU A 633 11.92 -13.00 -36.77
N ASP A 634 12.14 -13.34 -35.51
CA ASP A 634 12.10 -14.73 -35.07
C ASP A 634 10.88 -14.92 -34.17
N HIS A 635 9.81 -15.43 -34.79
CA HIS A 635 8.57 -15.90 -34.19
C HIS A 635 8.73 -17.06 -33.18
N ALA A 636 9.92 -17.23 -32.60
CA ALA A 636 10.19 -18.08 -31.43
C ALA A 636 10.04 -17.33 -30.08
N TRP A 637 9.72 -16.02 -30.12
CA TRP A 637 9.62 -15.13 -28.96
C TRP A 637 8.28 -15.18 -28.18
N LYS A 638 7.15 -15.52 -28.81
CA LYS A 638 5.83 -15.71 -28.16
C LYS A 638 5.54 -17.19 -27.95
#